data_AF-A0A8J4GYA3-F1
#
_entry.id   AF-A0A8J4GYA3-F1
#
_cell.length_a   1.000
_cell.length_b   1.000
_cell.length_c   1.000
_cell.angle_alpha   90.00
_cell.angle_beta   90.00
_cell.angle_gamma   90.00
#
_symmetry.space_group_name_H-M   'P 1'
#
loop_
_entity.id
_entity.type
_entity.pdbx_description
1 polymer ?
#
loop_
_entity_poly.entity_id
_entity_poly.type
_entity_poly.pdbx_seq_one_letter_code
_entity_poly.pdbx_strand_id
1 'polypeptide(L)'
;MILSMRGISRKSLVYLVMLSMVVGSFLAAFAPKAQAAEPRVNNPFVGATAYINPDYAALIDTSIARTSDPNLASRMETVKSYPTAVWLDRIAAIHGGAANAGRKSLEDHLDLALAQKQSGVPITATIVIYDLPGRDCSALASNGELPLTQEGLQRYKTEYIDAITEVLAKPKFQDIRIVTVIEPDGLPNLVTNLNDPECAQANSSGIQVEAVRYALDELHAIPNVYIYMDIAHSGWLGWDNNLQGVVQLYTQVVQGTAAGLNSIDGFITNVSNYTPTSEPFLTNPNLNIGGQPVRSSNYYEWNPIFDEADFTAALYNRFVAAGFPNSIGFLIDTSRNGWGGPNRPTAVSTSSNLNTYVNESKIDGRQHRGLWCNVNGAGMGTPPTAAPSGYEGSHIHAFVWVKPPGESDGASRYIPNDEGKNADPNCDPTFTNGANAGIPTGAMDNAPLAGHWFHEQFEMLVRNAYPAVPPSNPGSIQVPAAPTGLTAAAGNGQVSLNWSASIGATSYTVKRATTAGGPYANIANVNGTSYTDTAVTNGTTYYYVVSASNSAGSSANSTQASATPSGVQVPQAPAAPTGLTAAAGNGQVALSWNASSGATSYAVKRAATSGGPYTTVANVAGTSYTDTAVTNGTTYYYVVSASNSAGSSANSTQASATPTGSVQQPSGLRVEYKTGDTNATDNQMKPHLRIVNESGSAVNLSELTIRYWYSKDGNVADQYNCDWAQIGCSNISASFGSASGEGADSYLELSFSAGAGQLAAGANTGDIQSRINKSNWSNYNEANDYSYNGTMTSYGSNERIALYRNGVLIWGSEPGGSQPGPAAPAAPTGLTAVAGNGQVALSWSASSGATSYAVKRAATSGGPYTTVANVAGTSYTDTNVTNGTTYYYVVSSSNSAGSSANSSQASAQPQDNSGNPARDVVSQWGQLKVSGTQLQNQHGQDVQLVGISSHGLQWFPQFVNKETIQWLRDDWHVNVFRAAMYTQEDGYIDNPSVKEKVKEAVEAAIDLGIYVIIDWHILYDGNPNTHKEEAKAFFQEMAALYGHYPNVIYEIANEPNGNVSWAGDVKPYAEEVIPVIRAIDPDGVVLVGSPTWSQDIHHAADDPLAFDNVMYTLHFYSGTHGQWLRDRIDYARNRGIGIFVSEWGTSQASGDGGPYLAEAQQWIDFLNARNISWVNWSLADKAEVSAALLPGAPISGWTDAQLSASGRWVRNAIRAANP
;
A
#
# COMPACT_ATOMS: atom_id res chain seq x y z
N MET A 1 -15.57 44.89 -26.42
CA MET A 1 -16.77 45.64 -26.84
C MET A 1 -17.98 44.87 -26.32
N ILE A 2 -18.97 45.37 -25.57
CA ILE A 2 -19.39 46.71 -25.15
C ILE A 2 -20.11 46.58 -23.79
N LEU A 3 -19.94 47.64 -23.01
CA LEU A 3 -20.58 48.08 -21.77
C LEU A 3 -22.11 47.88 -21.59
N SER A 4 -22.47 47.69 -20.31
CA SER A 4 -23.41 48.51 -19.50
C SER A 4 -24.91 48.53 -19.80
N MET A 5 -25.72 48.30 -18.75
CA MET A 5 -26.64 49.34 -18.25
C MET A 5 -26.81 49.27 -16.72
N ARG A 6 -26.47 50.39 -16.08
CA ARG A 6 -26.80 50.77 -14.70
C ARG A 6 -28.16 51.47 -14.66
N GLY A 7 -28.90 51.24 -13.57
CA GLY A 7 -29.59 52.30 -12.83
C GLY A 7 -31.12 52.32 -12.92
N ILE A 8 -31.78 52.39 -11.76
CA ILE A 8 -32.55 53.58 -11.35
C ILE A 8 -32.87 53.53 -9.84
N SER A 9 -33.04 54.72 -9.30
CA SER A 9 -33.03 55.20 -7.92
C SER A 9 -34.29 54.98 -7.07
N ARG A 10 -34.06 54.97 -5.76
CA ARG A 10 -34.79 55.70 -4.67
C ARG A 10 -36.13 56.36 -5.03
N LYS A 11 -37.16 55.55 -5.35
CA LYS A 11 -38.59 55.89 -5.14
C LYS A 11 -39.51 54.67 -4.98
N SER A 12 -38.98 53.44 -4.91
CA SER A 12 -39.78 52.20 -4.81
C SER A 12 -39.78 51.53 -3.43
N LEU A 13 -39.20 52.16 -2.39
CA LEU A 13 -38.94 51.49 -1.09
C LEU A 13 -40.01 51.73 0.00
N VAL A 14 -41.20 52.24 -0.35
CA VAL A 14 -42.26 52.57 0.64
C VAL A 14 -43.56 51.78 0.44
N TYR A 15 -43.66 50.95 -0.62
CA TYR A 15 -44.86 50.12 -0.88
C TYR A 15 -44.74 48.64 -0.47
N LEU A 16 -43.65 48.22 0.18
CA LEU A 16 -43.40 46.82 0.55
C LEU A 16 -43.42 46.56 2.07
N VAL A 17 -44.22 47.31 2.84
CA VAL A 17 -44.29 47.18 4.32
C VAL A 17 -45.71 46.96 4.87
N MET A 18 -46.77 46.84 4.05
CA MET A 18 -48.14 46.61 4.56
C MET A 18 -48.98 45.61 3.75
N LEU A 19 -48.52 44.36 3.61
CA LEU A 19 -49.44 43.24 3.32
C LEU A 19 -48.82 41.87 3.64
N SER A 20 -48.62 41.53 4.92
CA SER A 20 -48.47 40.12 5.36
C SER A 20 -48.44 39.97 6.89
N MET A 21 -49.43 40.56 7.58
CA MET A 21 -49.88 40.01 8.87
C MET A 21 -51.16 39.21 8.61
N VAL A 22 -51.26 38.01 9.19
CA VAL A 22 -52.30 36.98 9.02
C VAL A 22 -52.04 35.98 7.88
N VAL A 23 -50.99 35.15 8.01
CA VAL A 23 -51.04 33.67 8.13
C VAL A 23 -49.74 33.22 8.80
N GLY A 24 -49.53 33.66 10.04
CA GLY A 24 -48.38 33.30 10.88
C GLY A 24 -48.73 32.14 11.82
N SER A 25 -49.17 31.02 11.25
CA SER A 25 -49.40 29.74 11.94
C SER A 25 -49.55 28.69 10.84
N PHE A 26 -48.73 27.64 10.85
CA PHE A 26 -48.52 26.63 9.79
C PHE A 26 -47.51 26.99 8.69
N LEU A 27 -46.24 27.15 9.06
CA LEU A 27 -45.08 26.81 8.21
C LEU A 27 -43.79 26.87 9.05
N ALA A 28 -43.75 26.10 10.13
CA ALA A 28 -42.53 25.85 10.91
C ALA A 28 -42.39 24.35 11.12
N ALA A 29 -42.23 23.59 10.04
CA ALA A 29 -41.94 22.16 10.13
C ALA A 29 -41.23 21.58 8.91
N PHE A 30 -40.56 22.36 8.06
CA PHE A 30 -39.69 21.81 6.99
C PHE A 30 -38.55 22.78 6.62
N ALA A 31 -37.84 23.31 7.62
CA ALA A 31 -36.44 23.66 7.40
C ALA A 31 -35.62 22.38 7.63
N PRO A 32 -34.67 22.00 6.74
CA PRO A 32 -33.70 20.98 7.09
C PRO A 32 -33.04 21.43 8.40
N LYS A 33 -33.02 20.57 9.41
CA LYS A 33 -32.20 20.83 10.60
C LYS A 33 -30.78 21.05 10.10
N ALA A 34 -30.20 22.21 10.41
CA ALA A 34 -28.77 22.40 10.24
C ALA A 34 -28.05 21.22 10.90
N GLN A 35 -27.23 20.50 10.13
CA GLN A 35 -26.32 19.50 10.65
C GLN A 35 -25.46 20.21 11.70
N ALA A 36 -25.52 19.78 12.97
CA ALA A 36 -24.65 20.34 14.00
C ALA A 36 -23.20 19.98 13.65
N ALA A 37 -22.28 20.94 13.75
CA ALA A 37 -20.85 20.72 13.53
C ALA A 37 -20.35 19.55 14.39
N GLU A 38 -19.34 18.83 13.91
CA GLU A 38 -18.68 17.76 14.66
C GLU A 38 -18.20 18.31 16.01
N PRO A 39 -18.54 17.67 17.14
CA PRO A 39 -18.11 18.15 18.45
C PRO A 39 -16.59 18.08 18.57
N ARG A 40 -15.99 19.11 19.17
CA ARG A 40 -14.55 19.12 19.50
C ARG A 40 -14.24 17.95 20.45
N VAL A 41 -13.19 17.19 20.15
CA VAL A 41 -12.75 16.02 20.93
C VAL A 41 -11.33 16.21 21.46
N ASN A 42 -10.88 15.42 22.43
CA ASN A 42 -9.51 15.56 22.95
C ASN A 42 -8.44 15.14 21.93
N ASN A 43 -8.67 14.03 21.23
CA ASN A 43 -7.77 13.54 20.18
C ASN A 43 -8.54 13.49 18.85
N PRO A 44 -8.20 14.35 17.87
CA PRO A 44 -8.93 14.44 16.60
C PRO A 44 -8.75 13.21 15.71
N PHE A 45 -7.71 12.40 15.93
CA PHE A 45 -7.38 11.24 15.10
C PHE A 45 -8.18 9.98 15.49
N VAL A 46 -8.63 9.88 16.75
CA VAL A 46 -9.36 8.70 17.21
C VAL A 46 -10.73 8.62 16.54
N GLY A 47 -10.98 7.47 15.90
CA GLY A 47 -12.23 7.18 15.19
C GLY A 47 -12.43 7.95 13.88
N ALA A 48 -11.41 8.70 13.43
CA ALA A 48 -11.45 9.43 12.17
C ALA A 48 -10.71 8.67 11.06
N THR A 49 -11.19 8.81 9.82
CA THR A 49 -10.33 8.58 8.65
C THR A 49 -9.42 9.79 8.44
N ALA A 50 -8.48 9.71 7.50
CA ALA A 50 -7.57 10.81 7.19
C ALA A 50 -7.61 11.15 5.70
N TYR A 51 -7.35 12.43 5.40
CA TYR A 51 -7.26 12.95 4.05
C TYR A 51 -6.06 12.35 3.30
N ILE A 52 -6.32 11.78 2.12
CA ILE A 52 -5.30 11.30 1.19
C ILE A 52 -5.06 12.39 0.13
N ASN A 53 -3.84 12.92 0.08
CA ASN A 53 -3.47 13.98 -0.83
C ASN A 53 -3.25 13.44 -2.27
N PRO A 54 -4.13 13.77 -3.25
CA PRO A 54 -3.99 13.26 -4.61
C PRO A 54 -2.80 13.87 -5.37
N ASP A 55 -2.34 15.07 -5.02
CA ASP A 55 -1.15 15.65 -5.65
C ASP A 55 0.10 14.83 -5.26
N TYR A 56 0.18 14.38 -4.01
CA TYR A 56 1.24 13.47 -3.55
C TYR A 56 1.15 12.09 -4.22
N ALA A 57 -0.05 11.52 -4.33
CA ALA A 57 -0.26 10.25 -5.01
C ALA A 57 0.18 10.31 -6.49
N ALA A 58 -0.09 11.44 -7.17
CA ALA A 58 0.34 11.66 -8.56
C ALA A 58 1.88 11.76 -8.69
N LEU A 59 2.58 12.33 -7.70
CA LEU A 59 4.04 12.32 -7.68
C LEU A 59 4.59 10.89 -7.53
N ILE A 60 3.96 10.06 -6.69
CA ILE A 60 4.33 8.64 -6.56
C ILE A 60 4.13 7.89 -7.89
N ASP A 61 3.06 8.18 -8.64
CA ASP A 61 2.85 7.58 -9.96
C ASP A 61 4.03 7.84 -10.91
N THR A 62 4.69 9.01 -10.80
CA THR A 62 5.91 9.29 -11.59
C THR A 62 7.08 8.39 -11.20
N SER A 63 7.19 8.00 -9.92
CA SER A 63 8.21 7.04 -9.47
C SER A 63 7.85 5.61 -9.85
N ILE A 64 6.57 5.22 -9.75
CA ILE A 64 6.08 3.91 -10.19
C ILE A 64 6.38 3.71 -11.68
N ALA A 65 6.15 4.73 -12.50
CA ALA A 65 6.46 4.70 -13.94
C ALA A 65 7.96 4.59 -14.24
N ARG A 66 8.84 4.94 -13.29
CA ARG A 66 10.30 4.88 -13.42
C ARG A 66 10.92 3.59 -12.87
N THR A 67 10.25 2.90 -11.95
CA THR A 67 10.77 1.66 -11.36
C THR A 67 10.45 0.44 -12.21
N SER A 68 11.46 -0.37 -12.51
CA SER A 68 11.30 -1.69 -13.14
C SER A 68 11.20 -2.83 -12.12
N ASP A 69 11.34 -2.54 -10.82
CA ASP A 69 11.17 -3.50 -9.71
C ASP A 69 9.69 -3.58 -9.33
N PRO A 70 8.96 -4.67 -9.67
CA PRO A 70 7.52 -4.77 -9.44
C PRO A 70 7.17 -4.87 -7.95
N ASN A 71 8.08 -5.37 -7.11
CA ASN A 71 7.89 -5.39 -5.66
C ASN A 71 8.02 -3.99 -5.08
N LEU A 72 8.99 -3.20 -5.56
CA LEU A 72 9.10 -1.80 -5.20
C LEU A 72 7.90 -0.99 -5.69
N ALA A 73 7.48 -1.18 -6.96
CA ALA A 73 6.31 -0.52 -7.54
C ALA A 73 5.04 -0.83 -6.74
N SER A 74 4.83 -2.10 -6.38
CA SER A 74 3.72 -2.53 -5.55
C SER A 74 3.75 -1.90 -4.16
N ARG A 75 4.92 -1.76 -3.54
CA ARG A 75 5.06 -1.04 -2.27
C ARG A 75 4.79 0.44 -2.42
N MET A 76 5.31 1.09 -3.47
CA MET A 76 5.00 2.49 -3.79
C MET A 76 3.50 2.70 -3.99
N GLU A 77 2.80 1.75 -4.61
CA GLU A 77 1.34 1.81 -4.76
C GLU A 77 0.63 1.79 -3.39
N THR A 78 1.11 0.98 -2.44
CA THR A 78 0.61 1.03 -1.04
C THR A 78 0.83 2.40 -0.42
N VAL A 79 1.98 3.04 -0.67
CA VAL A 79 2.33 4.36 -0.08
C VAL A 79 1.30 5.43 -0.46
N LYS A 80 0.70 5.37 -1.66
CA LYS A 80 -0.37 6.29 -2.09
C LYS A 80 -1.60 6.27 -1.18
N SER A 81 -1.79 5.22 -0.39
CA SER A 81 -2.92 5.09 0.55
C SER A 81 -2.66 5.74 1.92
N TYR A 82 -1.45 6.22 2.19
CA TYR A 82 -1.12 6.85 3.47
C TYR A 82 -1.37 8.37 3.43
N PRO A 83 -1.98 8.95 4.48
CA PRO A 83 -2.24 10.37 4.55
C PRO A 83 -0.94 11.16 4.76
N THR A 84 -0.77 12.26 4.03
CA THR A 84 0.34 13.21 4.19
C THR A 84 -0.21 14.62 4.42
N ALA A 85 0.53 15.45 5.17
CA ALA A 85 0.13 16.84 5.40
C ALA A 85 0.26 17.70 4.13
N VAL A 86 -0.55 18.76 4.04
CA VAL A 86 -0.46 19.79 3.00
C VAL A 86 0.35 20.96 3.55
N TRP A 87 1.45 21.30 2.88
CA TRP A 87 2.34 22.37 3.31
C TRP A 87 1.93 23.71 2.69
N LEU A 88 1.72 24.72 3.53
CA LEU A 88 1.55 26.10 3.12
C LEU A 88 2.88 26.82 3.34
N ASP A 89 3.92 26.49 2.57
CA ASP A 89 5.29 27.00 2.76
C ASP A 89 5.53 28.44 2.27
N ARG A 90 4.46 29.12 1.83
CA ARG A 90 4.42 30.50 1.31
C ARG A 90 2.98 30.93 1.05
N ILE A 91 2.73 32.23 0.89
CA ILE A 91 1.41 32.80 0.55
C ILE A 91 0.84 32.16 -0.72
N ALA A 92 1.66 31.95 -1.75
CA ALA A 92 1.21 31.34 -3.01
C ALA A 92 0.61 29.93 -2.83
N ALA A 93 1.04 29.18 -1.81
CA ALA A 93 0.53 27.83 -1.55
C ALA A 93 -0.93 27.81 -1.09
N ILE A 94 -1.44 28.91 -0.52
CA ILE A 94 -2.86 29.04 -0.13
C ILE A 94 -3.75 28.94 -1.38
N HIS A 95 -3.32 29.56 -2.48
CA HIS A 95 -4.08 29.67 -3.73
C HIS A 95 -3.75 28.60 -4.76
N GLY A 96 -2.60 27.93 -4.64
CA GLY A 96 -2.19 26.86 -5.56
C GLY A 96 -1.93 27.35 -6.99
N GLY A 97 -2.12 26.45 -7.96
CA GLY A 97 -1.95 26.72 -9.39
C GLY A 97 -0.49 26.88 -9.80
N ALA A 98 -0.25 27.57 -10.92
CA ALA A 98 1.09 27.69 -11.51
C ALA A 98 2.13 28.32 -10.55
N ALA A 99 1.70 29.29 -9.71
CA ALA A 99 2.55 29.92 -8.71
C ALA A 99 2.97 28.97 -7.57
N ASN A 100 2.32 27.80 -7.47
CA ASN A 100 2.71 26.73 -6.56
C ASN A 100 2.98 25.41 -7.31
N ALA A 101 3.72 25.49 -8.41
CA ALA A 101 4.13 24.33 -9.22
C ALA A 101 2.97 23.42 -9.67
N GLY A 102 1.77 23.99 -9.87
CA GLY A 102 0.58 23.27 -10.31
C GLY A 102 -0.20 22.56 -9.20
N ARG A 103 0.23 22.66 -7.93
CA ARG A 103 -0.46 22.06 -6.78
C ARG A 103 -1.80 22.74 -6.52
N LYS A 104 -2.71 22.02 -5.86
CA LYS A 104 -4.05 22.51 -5.52
C LYS A 104 -4.01 23.61 -4.47
N SER A 105 -5.08 24.41 -4.42
CA SER A 105 -5.27 25.41 -3.36
C SER A 105 -5.65 24.75 -2.03
N LEU A 106 -5.54 25.48 -0.92
CA LEU A 106 -6.01 25.03 0.39
C LEU A 106 -7.52 24.66 0.35
N GLU A 107 -8.32 25.47 -0.33
CA GLU A 107 -9.76 25.22 -0.45
C GLU A 107 -10.05 23.95 -1.26
N ASP A 108 -9.32 23.72 -2.36
CA ASP A 108 -9.45 22.50 -3.16
C ASP A 108 -9.09 21.24 -2.35
N HIS A 109 -8.03 21.31 -1.53
CA HIS A 109 -7.65 20.20 -0.65
C HIS A 109 -8.76 19.89 0.37
N LEU A 110 -9.39 20.91 0.96
CA LEU A 110 -10.49 20.73 1.90
C LEU A 110 -11.78 20.25 1.22
N ASP A 111 -12.07 20.69 0.00
CA ASP A 111 -13.18 20.16 -0.80
C ASP A 111 -12.97 18.67 -1.12
N LEU A 112 -11.73 18.26 -1.41
CA LEU A 112 -11.36 16.85 -1.61
C LEU A 112 -11.44 16.05 -0.31
N ALA A 113 -11.02 16.60 0.83
CA ALA A 113 -11.19 15.97 2.13
C ALA A 113 -12.67 15.74 2.45
N LEU A 114 -13.54 16.74 2.17
CA LEU A 114 -14.98 16.58 2.32
C LEU A 114 -15.53 15.47 1.40
N ALA A 115 -15.04 15.38 0.17
CA ALA A 115 -15.42 14.31 -0.77
C ALA A 115 -14.95 12.91 -0.32
N GLN A 116 -13.84 12.82 0.41
CA GLN A 116 -13.33 11.57 0.98
C GLN A 116 -14.01 11.18 2.31
N LYS A 117 -14.72 12.12 2.95
CA LYS A 117 -15.40 11.88 4.22
C LYS A 117 -16.49 10.81 4.08
N GLN A 118 -16.43 9.79 4.93
CA GLN A 118 -17.46 8.76 4.98
C GLN A 118 -18.64 9.18 5.88
N SER A 119 -19.84 8.73 5.54
CA SER A 119 -21.05 9.06 6.31
C SER A 119 -20.93 8.52 7.75
N GLY A 120 -21.09 9.40 8.74
CA GLY A 120 -21.01 9.04 10.17
C GLY A 120 -19.60 8.77 10.69
N VAL A 121 -18.56 8.95 9.87
CA VAL A 121 -17.15 8.83 10.28
C VAL A 121 -16.48 10.21 10.12
N PRO A 122 -15.82 10.75 11.15
CA PRO A 122 -15.03 11.98 11.04
C PRO A 122 -13.84 11.80 10.08
N ILE A 123 -13.33 12.88 9.51
CA ILE A 123 -12.09 12.87 8.72
C ILE A 123 -11.14 13.95 9.22
N THR A 124 -9.85 13.63 9.34
CA THR A 124 -8.78 14.59 9.63
C THR A 124 -8.10 15.08 8.37
N ALA A 125 -7.83 16.38 8.27
CA ALA A 125 -6.96 16.96 7.25
C ALA A 125 -5.83 17.74 7.93
N THR A 126 -4.57 17.33 7.71
CA THR A 126 -3.40 17.94 8.35
C THR A 126 -2.79 19.00 7.44
N ILE A 127 -2.67 20.23 7.94
CA ILE A 127 -2.15 21.41 7.25
C ILE A 127 -0.93 21.93 8.00
N VAL A 128 0.15 22.25 7.30
CA VAL A 128 1.35 22.84 7.90
C VAL A 128 1.35 24.34 7.64
N ILE A 129 1.39 25.10 8.72
CA ILE A 129 1.52 26.57 8.73
C ILE A 129 3.01 26.84 8.87
N TYR A 130 3.66 27.40 7.85
CA TYR A 130 5.12 27.47 7.77
C TYR A 130 5.59 28.64 6.91
N ASP A 131 5.35 29.88 7.36
CA ASP A 131 5.79 31.08 6.64
C ASP A 131 6.19 32.22 7.58
N LEU A 132 6.75 31.90 8.75
CA LEU A 132 7.21 32.91 9.71
C LEU A 132 8.10 34.00 9.07
N PRO A 133 7.96 35.27 9.49
CA PRO A 133 8.96 36.29 9.17
C PRO A 133 10.36 35.89 9.66
N GLY A 134 11.34 35.89 8.76
CA GLY A 134 12.69 35.39 9.06
C GLY A 134 12.72 33.89 9.37
N ARG A 135 11.91 33.10 8.65
CA ARG A 135 11.84 31.64 8.79
C ARG A 135 13.23 31.00 8.76
N ASP A 136 13.41 29.90 9.48
CA ASP A 136 14.62 29.07 9.45
C ASP A 136 15.89 29.89 9.78
N CYS A 137 15.84 30.73 10.82
CA CYS A 137 16.89 31.72 11.10
C CYS A 137 18.29 31.15 11.36
N SER A 138 18.41 29.84 11.61
CA SER A 138 19.71 29.18 11.79
C SER A 138 20.18 28.43 10.53
N ALA A 139 19.36 28.41 9.48
CA ALA A 139 19.74 27.87 8.18
C ALA A 139 20.81 28.73 7.53
N LEU A 140 21.69 28.10 6.77
CA LEU A 140 22.73 28.80 6.02
C LEU A 140 22.14 29.48 4.77
N ALA A 141 20.99 29.00 4.30
CA ALA A 141 20.16 29.68 3.32
C ALA A 141 18.67 29.38 3.56
N SER A 142 17.97 30.31 4.21
CA SER A 142 16.52 30.22 4.38
C SER A 142 15.77 30.39 3.05
N ASN A 143 14.61 29.71 2.95
CA ASN A 143 13.67 29.81 1.84
C ASN A 143 12.40 30.61 2.22
N GLY A 144 12.36 31.27 3.38
CA GLY A 144 11.22 32.08 3.82
C GLY A 144 11.06 33.35 2.99
N GLU A 145 9.84 33.66 2.53
CA GLU A 145 9.60 34.84 1.69
C GLU A 145 9.37 36.13 2.49
N LEU A 146 9.03 36.00 3.77
CA LEU A 146 8.71 37.14 4.63
C LEU A 146 9.96 37.61 5.40
N PRO A 147 10.38 38.89 5.24
CA PRO A 147 11.55 39.42 5.94
C PRO A 147 11.26 39.64 7.43
N LEU A 148 12.26 39.46 8.30
CA LEU A 148 12.16 39.68 9.75
C LEU A 148 12.02 41.18 10.11
N THR A 149 10.84 41.72 9.85
CA THR A 149 10.47 43.13 10.01
C THR A 149 9.02 43.25 10.44
N GLN A 150 8.62 44.42 10.94
CA GLN A 150 7.21 44.68 11.26
C GLN A 150 6.30 44.64 10.03
N GLU A 151 6.82 44.99 8.85
CA GLU A 151 6.10 44.82 7.58
C GLU A 151 5.91 43.34 7.24
N GLY A 152 6.97 42.52 7.37
CA GLY A 152 6.87 41.07 7.19
C GLY A 152 5.87 40.43 8.16
N LEU A 153 5.87 40.87 9.43
CA LEU A 153 4.87 40.45 10.41
C LEU A 153 3.44 40.84 9.98
N GLN A 154 3.25 42.06 9.47
CA GLN A 154 1.93 42.48 9.02
C GLN A 154 1.45 41.63 7.84
N ARG A 155 2.34 41.33 6.88
CA ARG A 155 2.03 40.43 5.75
C ARG A 155 1.72 39.01 6.22
N TYR A 156 2.49 38.47 7.17
CA TYR A 156 2.19 37.17 7.78
C TYR A 156 0.78 37.13 8.39
N LYS A 157 0.38 38.19 9.09
CA LYS A 157 -0.97 38.28 9.66
C LYS A 157 -2.04 38.33 8.55
N THR A 158 -1.94 39.27 7.63
CA THR A 158 -3.06 39.59 6.72
C THR A 158 -3.07 38.83 5.40
N GLU A 159 -1.91 38.53 4.83
CA GLU A 159 -1.80 37.84 3.54
C GLU A 159 -1.71 36.33 3.70
N TYR A 160 -1.30 35.86 4.89
CA TYR A 160 -1.08 34.45 5.17
C TYR A 160 -2.08 33.89 6.19
N ILE A 161 -2.01 34.26 7.47
CA ILE A 161 -2.90 33.70 8.51
C ILE A 161 -4.38 34.03 8.28
N ASP A 162 -4.71 35.30 8.05
CA ASP A 162 -6.11 35.72 7.82
C ASP A 162 -6.70 35.05 6.57
N ALA A 163 -5.89 34.88 5.52
CA ALA A 163 -6.31 34.20 4.29
C ALA A 163 -6.54 32.70 4.52
N ILE A 164 -5.72 32.06 5.35
CA ILE A 164 -5.91 30.66 5.76
C ILE A 164 -7.19 30.54 6.59
N THR A 165 -7.36 31.36 7.62
CA THR A 165 -8.51 31.27 8.54
C THR A 165 -9.82 31.60 7.83
N GLU A 166 -9.82 32.50 6.85
CA GLU A 166 -10.97 32.75 5.96
C GLU A 166 -11.43 31.47 5.25
N VAL A 167 -10.50 30.65 4.77
CA VAL A 167 -10.83 29.37 4.14
C VAL A 167 -11.27 28.34 5.18
N LEU A 168 -10.52 28.16 6.28
CA LEU A 168 -10.81 27.13 7.28
C LEU A 168 -12.16 27.36 7.99
N ALA A 169 -12.56 28.62 8.18
CA ALA A 169 -13.81 29.00 8.86
C ALA A 169 -15.07 28.86 7.98
N LYS A 170 -14.93 28.50 6.70
CA LYS A 170 -16.08 28.32 5.80
C LYS A 170 -17.01 27.24 6.35
N PRO A 171 -18.33 27.50 6.49
CA PRO A 171 -19.27 26.52 7.05
C PRO A 171 -19.31 25.16 6.35
N LYS A 172 -18.93 25.09 5.06
CA LYS A 172 -18.84 23.82 4.32
C LYS A 172 -17.77 22.86 4.87
N PHE A 173 -16.79 23.35 5.61
CA PHE A 173 -15.70 22.56 6.17
C PHE A 173 -15.86 22.25 7.66
N GLN A 174 -16.98 22.64 8.28
CA GLN A 174 -17.25 22.40 9.71
C GLN A 174 -17.27 20.91 10.10
N ASP A 175 -17.44 20.02 9.12
CA ASP A 175 -17.49 18.56 9.29
C ASP A 175 -16.12 17.88 9.11
N ILE A 176 -15.04 18.66 8.91
CA ILE A 176 -13.65 18.16 8.85
C ILE A 176 -12.96 18.51 10.17
N ARG A 177 -12.19 17.57 10.73
CA ARG A 177 -11.25 17.86 11.83
C ARG A 177 -9.95 18.38 11.23
N ILE A 178 -9.76 19.69 11.22
CA ILE A 178 -8.60 20.31 10.57
C ILE A 178 -7.47 20.33 11.59
N VAL A 179 -6.37 19.63 11.32
CA VAL A 179 -5.19 19.60 12.20
C VAL A 179 -4.15 20.55 11.64
N THR A 180 -3.65 21.46 12.44
CA THR A 180 -2.63 22.44 12.05
C THR A 180 -1.32 22.17 12.78
N VAL A 181 -0.24 22.02 12.02
CA VAL A 181 1.13 21.95 12.51
C VAL A 181 1.71 23.36 12.40
N ILE A 182 2.12 23.93 13.54
CA ILE A 182 2.50 25.34 13.61
C ILE A 182 4.01 25.50 13.57
N GLU A 183 4.47 26.14 12.49
CA GLU A 183 5.77 26.76 12.30
C GLU A 183 6.97 25.88 12.72
N PRO A 184 7.20 24.76 12.00
CA PRO A 184 8.43 23.98 12.14
C PRO A 184 9.69 24.86 12.04
N ASP A 185 10.76 24.48 12.72
CA ASP A 185 12.05 25.23 12.72
C ASP A 185 11.90 26.74 13.06
N GLY A 186 10.88 27.09 13.84
CA GLY A 186 10.65 28.44 14.32
C GLY A 186 11.23 28.66 15.72
N LEU A 187 10.35 28.63 16.72
CA LEU A 187 10.67 28.98 18.12
C LEU A 187 11.83 28.20 18.78
N PRO A 188 12.12 26.91 18.48
CA PRO A 188 13.24 26.21 19.09
C PRO A 188 14.59 26.93 18.91
N ASN A 189 14.77 27.64 17.78
CA ASN A 189 15.97 28.42 17.51
C ASN A 189 16.24 29.51 18.55
N LEU A 190 15.19 30.07 19.17
CA LEU A 190 15.31 31.13 20.18
C LEU A 190 15.89 30.61 21.51
N VAL A 191 16.04 29.30 21.65
CA VAL A 191 16.65 28.66 22.83
C VAL A 191 18.12 28.30 22.57
N THR A 192 18.44 27.74 21.40
CA THR A 192 19.76 27.12 21.17
C THR A 192 20.65 27.91 20.21
N ASN A 193 20.08 28.71 19.30
CA ASN A 193 20.78 29.25 18.15
C ASN A 193 20.97 30.78 18.22
N LEU A 194 20.92 31.36 19.42
CA LEU A 194 21.10 32.82 19.64
C LEU A 194 22.50 33.35 19.30
N ASN A 195 23.47 32.47 19.02
CA ASN A 195 24.77 32.88 18.50
C ASN A 195 24.70 33.21 17.00
N ASP A 196 23.65 32.76 16.30
CA ASP A 196 23.35 33.19 14.94
C ASP A 196 22.75 34.60 14.97
N PRO A 197 23.28 35.56 14.18
CA PRO A 197 22.76 36.93 14.16
C PRO A 197 21.28 37.04 13.80
N GLU A 198 20.77 36.20 12.88
CA GLU A 198 19.38 36.25 12.45
C GLU A 198 18.45 35.74 13.55
N CYS A 199 18.82 34.63 14.22
CA CYS A 199 18.07 34.15 15.39
C CYS A 199 18.16 35.09 16.59
N ALA A 200 19.30 35.74 16.82
CA ALA A 200 19.45 36.77 17.85
C ALA A 200 18.53 37.98 17.56
N GLN A 201 18.40 38.36 16.29
CA GLN A 201 17.48 39.40 15.85
C GLN A 201 16.02 38.95 16.00
N ALA A 202 15.68 37.70 15.68
CA ALA A 202 14.33 37.15 15.85
C ALA A 202 13.90 37.16 17.32
N ASN A 203 14.81 36.77 18.21
CA ASN A 203 14.60 36.80 19.66
C ASN A 203 14.44 38.23 20.20
N SER A 204 15.38 39.13 19.85
CA SER A 204 15.38 40.50 20.39
C SER A 204 14.26 41.38 19.84
N SER A 205 13.77 41.12 18.61
CA SER A 205 12.64 41.86 18.03
C SER A 205 11.29 41.39 18.55
N GLY A 206 11.17 40.14 19.02
CA GLY A 206 9.92 39.53 19.46
C GLY A 206 8.95 39.17 18.32
N ILE A 207 9.33 39.37 17.06
CA ILE A 207 8.44 39.25 15.90
C ILE A 207 7.91 37.82 15.73
N GLN A 208 8.76 36.80 15.82
CA GLN A 208 8.33 35.41 15.65
C GLN A 208 7.38 34.96 16.78
N VAL A 209 7.62 35.41 18.02
CA VAL A 209 6.70 35.15 19.15
C VAL A 209 5.34 35.81 18.92
N GLU A 210 5.33 37.04 18.41
CA GLU A 210 4.08 37.74 18.08
C GLU A 210 3.33 37.08 16.92
N ALA A 211 4.04 36.66 15.87
CA ALA A 211 3.49 35.95 14.73
C ALA A 211 2.82 34.63 15.17
N VAL A 212 3.53 33.80 15.94
CA VAL A 212 2.98 32.52 16.45
C VAL A 212 1.75 32.78 17.32
N ARG A 213 1.78 33.74 18.25
CA ARG A 213 0.61 34.07 19.08
C ARG A 213 -0.61 34.45 18.24
N TYR A 214 -0.41 35.26 17.20
CA TYR A 214 -1.47 35.64 16.29
C TYR A 214 -2.06 34.43 15.56
N ALA A 215 -1.22 33.55 15.02
CA ALA A 215 -1.68 32.31 14.38
C ALA A 215 -2.48 31.43 15.36
N LEU A 216 -2.01 31.27 16.60
CA LEU A 216 -2.72 30.49 17.63
C LEU A 216 -4.09 31.09 17.97
N ASP A 217 -4.19 32.41 18.13
CA ASP A 217 -5.46 33.09 18.45
C ASP A 217 -6.50 32.94 17.33
N GLU A 218 -6.10 33.20 16.08
CA GLU A 218 -7.01 33.14 14.93
C GLU A 218 -7.44 31.71 14.60
N LEU A 219 -6.52 30.73 14.68
CA LEU A 219 -6.85 29.32 14.43
C LEU A 219 -7.71 28.74 15.55
N HIS A 220 -7.44 29.08 16.82
CA HIS A 220 -8.20 28.54 17.96
C HIS A 220 -9.66 29.01 17.95
N ALA A 221 -9.94 30.18 17.37
CA ALA A 221 -11.29 30.69 17.22
C ALA A 221 -12.19 29.80 16.32
N ILE A 222 -11.61 28.91 15.52
CA ILE A 222 -12.32 28.01 14.61
C ILE A 222 -12.58 26.66 15.31
N PRO A 223 -13.85 26.29 15.63
CA PRO A 223 -14.14 25.20 16.55
C PRO A 223 -13.61 23.81 16.16
N ASN A 224 -13.52 23.54 14.86
CA ASN A 224 -13.08 22.27 14.28
C ASN A 224 -11.58 22.25 13.89
N VAL A 225 -10.81 23.28 14.27
CA VAL A 225 -9.36 23.34 14.10
C VAL A 225 -8.64 22.87 15.36
N TYR A 226 -7.70 21.94 15.20
CA TYR A 226 -6.85 21.38 16.23
C TYR A 226 -5.41 21.82 16.00
N ILE A 227 -4.73 22.30 17.03
CA ILE A 227 -3.46 23.01 16.91
C ILE A 227 -2.36 22.23 17.63
N TYR A 228 -1.32 21.85 16.88
CA TYR A 228 -0.12 21.20 17.38
C TYR A 228 1.10 22.05 17.04
N MET A 229 1.75 22.59 18.06
CA MET A 229 2.97 23.38 17.85
C MET A 229 4.16 22.47 17.60
N ASP A 230 4.96 22.75 16.57
CA ASP A 230 6.24 22.07 16.39
C ASP A 230 7.13 22.29 17.62
N ILE A 231 7.92 21.29 18.00
CA ILE A 231 8.91 21.41 19.06
C ILE A 231 10.19 20.62 18.71
N ALA A 232 10.63 20.75 17.45
CA ALA A 232 11.84 20.14 16.93
C ALA A 232 11.91 18.62 17.16
N HIS A 233 13.05 18.10 17.64
CA HIS A 233 13.29 16.68 17.88
C HIS A 233 14.32 16.47 18.99
N SER A 234 14.44 15.24 19.47
CA SER A 234 15.31 14.89 20.61
C SER A 234 16.80 15.16 20.37
N GLY A 235 17.25 15.04 19.12
CA GLY A 235 18.62 15.35 18.69
C GLY A 235 19.00 16.83 18.75
N TRP A 236 18.02 17.71 19.01
CA TRP A 236 18.22 19.14 19.18
C TRP A 236 17.93 19.58 20.63
N LEU A 237 16.79 19.17 21.18
CA LEU A 237 16.31 19.68 22.46
C LEU A 237 16.38 18.66 23.62
N GLY A 238 16.96 17.48 23.40
CA GLY A 238 17.00 16.40 24.40
C GLY A 238 17.88 16.66 25.63
N TRP A 239 18.81 17.63 25.57
CA TRP A 239 19.63 18.03 26.72
C TRP A 239 18.80 18.81 27.75
N ASP A 240 19.00 18.53 29.04
CA ASP A 240 18.21 19.12 30.14
C ASP A 240 18.08 20.66 30.07
N ASN A 241 19.16 21.37 29.75
CA ASN A 241 19.15 22.83 29.63
C ASN A 241 18.27 23.31 28.46
N ASN A 242 18.37 22.67 27.29
CA ASN A 242 17.59 23.00 26.11
C ASN A 242 16.11 22.67 26.35
N LEU A 243 15.86 21.50 26.93
CA LEU A 243 14.52 21.02 27.24
C LEU A 243 13.83 21.91 28.28
N GLN A 244 14.54 22.36 29.31
CA GLN A 244 14.01 23.34 30.25
C GLN A 244 13.75 24.69 29.58
N GLY A 245 14.68 25.19 28.77
CA GLY A 245 14.55 26.46 28.07
C GLY A 245 13.37 26.50 27.11
N VAL A 246 13.17 25.43 26.34
CA VAL A 246 12.05 25.34 25.39
C VAL A 246 10.71 25.26 26.10
N VAL A 247 10.60 24.48 27.18
CA VAL A 247 9.35 24.42 27.96
C VAL A 247 9.01 25.80 28.53
N GLN A 248 10.00 26.55 29.02
CA GLN A 248 9.79 27.92 29.50
C GLN A 248 9.32 28.86 28.39
N LEU A 249 9.99 28.86 27.23
CA LEU A 249 9.62 29.70 26.09
C LEU A 249 8.20 29.39 25.62
N TYR A 250 7.88 28.12 25.34
CA TYR A 250 6.57 27.73 24.81
C TYR A 250 5.45 28.01 25.81
N THR A 251 5.69 27.77 27.11
CA THR A 251 4.74 28.15 28.15
C THR A 251 4.45 29.66 28.11
N GLN A 252 5.48 30.51 28.00
CA GLN A 252 5.28 31.96 27.91
C GLN A 252 4.58 32.40 26.63
N VAL A 253 4.91 31.79 25.48
CA VAL A 253 4.28 32.09 24.19
C VAL A 253 2.79 31.79 24.27
N VAL A 254 2.42 30.56 24.64
CA VAL A 254 1.03 30.10 24.69
C VAL A 254 0.25 30.76 25.83
N GLN A 255 0.84 31.05 26.99
CA GLN A 255 0.15 31.83 28.03
C GLN A 255 -0.21 33.24 27.58
N GLY A 256 0.48 33.78 26.59
CA GLY A 256 0.25 35.13 26.06
C GLY A 256 -0.84 35.22 24.99
N THR A 257 -1.47 34.12 24.59
CA THR A 257 -2.64 34.10 23.70
C THR A 257 -3.93 34.42 24.45
N ALA A 258 -5.01 34.71 23.73
CA ALA A 258 -6.31 35.04 24.31
C ALA A 258 -6.94 33.88 25.12
N ALA A 259 -6.74 32.63 24.70
CA ALA A 259 -7.23 31.45 25.43
C ALA A 259 -6.18 30.84 26.39
N GLY A 260 -5.00 31.46 26.49
CA GLY A 260 -3.87 30.99 27.29
C GLY A 260 -3.48 29.56 26.90
N LEU A 261 -3.16 28.72 27.90
CA LEU A 261 -2.72 27.34 27.69
C LEU A 261 -3.74 26.43 26.98
N ASN A 262 -5.00 26.85 26.84
CA ASN A 262 -6.02 26.12 26.09
C ASN A 262 -6.02 26.47 24.59
N SER A 263 -5.18 27.39 24.13
CA SER A 263 -5.06 27.75 22.71
C SER A 263 -4.56 26.60 21.84
N ILE A 264 -3.94 25.58 22.41
CA ILE A 264 -3.38 24.44 21.66
C ILE A 264 -3.93 23.11 22.17
N ASP A 265 -3.95 22.11 21.30
CA ASP A 265 -4.34 20.74 21.63
C ASP A 265 -3.13 19.85 21.90
N GLY A 266 -1.93 20.29 21.50
CA GLY A 266 -0.72 19.52 21.72
C GLY A 266 0.52 20.10 21.04
N PHE A 267 1.52 19.22 20.91
CA PHE A 267 2.79 19.51 20.25
C PHE A 267 3.11 18.42 19.22
N ILE A 268 4.05 18.70 18.32
CA ILE A 268 4.56 17.71 17.37
C ILE A 268 6.09 17.72 17.34
N THR A 269 6.69 16.54 17.29
CA THR A 269 8.15 16.38 17.15
C THR A 269 8.52 15.71 15.84
N ASN A 270 9.80 15.81 15.49
CA ASN A 270 10.45 15.14 14.37
C ASN A 270 9.98 15.58 12.98
N VAL A 271 9.26 16.70 12.86
CA VAL A 271 8.75 17.21 11.57
C VAL A 271 9.90 17.37 10.58
N SER A 272 9.80 16.70 9.43
CA SER A 272 10.85 16.65 8.41
C SER A 272 12.22 16.13 8.88
N ASN A 273 12.32 15.47 10.03
CA ASN A 273 13.57 14.90 10.53
C ASN A 273 13.56 13.37 10.42
N TYR A 274 14.61 12.74 10.96
CA TYR A 274 14.90 11.32 10.78
C TYR A 274 15.15 10.62 12.12
N THR A 275 14.98 11.29 13.25
CA THR A 275 15.25 10.69 14.55
C THR A 275 14.24 9.57 14.82
N PRO A 276 14.68 8.35 15.19
CA PRO A 276 13.79 7.20 15.30
C PRO A 276 12.72 7.41 16.37
N THR A 277 11.56 6.79 16.17
CA THR A 277 10.50 6.78 17.18
C THR A 277 10.97 6.10 18.47
N SER A 278 11.74 5.02 18.37
CA SER A 278 12.36 4.33 19.51
C SER A 278 13.71 3.73 19.11
N GLU A 279 14.70 3.74 20.02
CA GLU A 279 15.99 3.08 19.88
C GLU A 279 16.00 1.72 20.63
N PRO A 280 15.69 0.60 19.95
CA PRO A 280 15.39 -0.67 20.62
C PRO A 280 16.61 -1.34 21.28
N PHE A 281 17.82 -1.00 20.85
CA PHE A 281 19.06 -1.62 21.36
C PHE A 281 19.82 -0.71 22.33
N LEU A 282 19.40 0.55 22.48
CA LEU A 282 20.07 1.56 23.32
C LEU A 282 19.10 2.18 24.32
N THR A 283 18.34 1.35 25.04
CA THR A 283 17.26 1.79 25.93
C THR A 283 17.70 2.38 27.27
N ASN A 284 19.00 2.30 27.62
CA ASN A 284 19.54 2.86 28.86
C ASN A 284 20.70 3.83 28.55
N PRO A 285 20.46 5.15 28.57
CA PRO A 285 21.49 6.15 28.26
C PRO A 285 22.65 6.18 29.28
N ASN A 286 22.45 5.61 30.47
CA ASN A 286 23.46 5.54 31.54
C ASN A 286 24.17 4.18 31.62
N LEU A 287 23.90 3.25 30.69
CA LEU A 287 24.62 1.99 30.61
C LEU A 287 26.12 2.26 30.47
N ASN A 288 26.95 1.59 31.28
CA ASN A 288 28.39 1.79 31.26
C ASN A 288 29.05 0.86 30.24
N ILE A 289 29.72 1.45 29.24
CA ILE A 289 30.53 0.76 28.24
C ILE A 289 31.93 1.36 28.27
N GLY A 290 32.95 0.52 28.51
CA GLY A 290 34.35 0.99 28.54
C GLY A 290 34.64 2.03 29.64
N GLY A 291 33.86 2.05 30.73
CA GLY A 291 34.02 3.00 31.83
C GLY A 291 33.23 4.30 31.69
N GLN A 292 32.48 4.48 30.59
CA GLN A 292 31.73 5.69 30.29
C GLN A 292 30.25 5.37 30.00
N PRO A 293 29.29 6.27 30.30
CA PRO A 293 27.89 6.03 29.97
C PRO A 293 27.65 6.14 28.46
N VAL A 294 26.74 5.32 27.91
CA VAL A 294 26.39 5.29 26.47
C VAL A 294 26.11 6.68 25.89
N ARG A 295 25.37 7.52 26.63
CA ARG A 295 25.06 8.90 26.20
C ARG A 295 26.27 9.79 25.97
N SER A 296 27.42 9.47 26.56
CA SER A 296 28.66 10.25 26.37
C SER A 296 29.38 9.93 25.05
N SER A 297 28.85 9.03 24.23
CA SER A 297 29.39 8.73 22.90
C SER A 297 29.38 9.98 22.01
N ASN A 298 30.24 9.97 21.00
CA ASN A 298 30.36 11.07 20.03
C ASN A 298 29.06 11.34 19.28
N TYR A 299 28.18 10.34 19.17
CA TYR A 299 26.92 10.46 18.44
C TYR A 299 25.81 11.14 19.29
N TYR A 300 25.77 10.86 20.59
CA TYR A 300 24.75 11.44 21.49
C TYR A 300 25.24 12.65 22.28
N GLU A 301 26.54 12.87 22.42
CA GLU A 301 27.13 14.09 22.99
C GLU A 301 26.51 14.49 24.35
N TRP A 302 26.39 13.50 25.23
CA TRP A 302 25.79 13.57 26.57
C TRP A 302 24.26 13.75 26.63
N ASN A 303 23.58 13.84 25.48
CA ASN A 303 22.13 13.89 25.40
C ASN A 303 21.52 12.62 26.01
N PRO A 304 20.69 12.71 27.06
CA PRO A 304 20.10 11.53 27.69
C PRO A 304 18.91 10.95 26.90
N ILE A 305 18.43 11.61 25.85
CA ILE A 305 17.23 11.22 25.09
C ILE A 305 17.62 10.84 23.67
N PHE A 306 17.49 9.56 23.35
CA PHE A 306 17.97 8.99 22.09
C PHE A 306 16.91 8.94 21.00
N ASP A 307 15.64 8.89 21.38
CA ASP A 307 14.51 8.73 20.48
C ASP A 307 13.34 9.67 20.79
N GLU A 308 12.36 9.71 19.89
CA GLU A 308 11.23 10.64 19.95
C GLU A 308 10.16 10.23 20.97
N ALA A 309 9.99 8.94 21.27
CA ALA A 309 9.04 8.48 22.27
C ALA A 309 9.47 8.92 23.69
N ASP A 310 10.75 8.76 24.03
CA ASP A 310 11.28 9.23 25.32
C ASP A 310 11.27 10.77 25.40
N PHE A 311 11.49 11.45 24.28
CA PHE A 311 11.46 12.91 24.20
C PHE A 311 10.07 13.49 24.46
N THR A 312 9.05 12.94 23.79
CA THR A 312 7.66 13.35 23.98
C THR A 312 7.19 13.06 25.41
N ALA A 313 7.59 11.93 26.01
CA ALA A 313 7.33 11.65 27.43
C ALA A 313 7.98 12.68 28.37
N ALA A 314 9.24 13.05 28.11
CA ALA A 314 9.95 14.05 28.91
C ALA A 314 9.31 15.45 28.79
N LEU A 315 8.91 15.84 27.58
CA LEU A 315 8.22 17.11 27.32
C LEU A 315 6.84 17.15 27.96
N TYR A 316 6.02 16.09 27.80
CA TYR A 316 4.68 16.01 28.40
C TYR A 316 4.72 16.29 29.90
N ASN A 317 5.58 15.56 30.62
CA ASN A 317 5.70 15.69 32.07
C ASN A 317 6.07 17.12 32.49
N ARG A 318 6.93 17.80 31.72
CA ARG A 318 7.37 19.15 32.03
C ARG A 318 6.35 20.21 31.64
N PHE A 319 5.62 20.06 30.54
CA PHE A 319 4.53 20.97 30.18
C PHE A 319 3.36 20.87 31.15
N VAL A 320 2.97 19.67 31.56
CA VAL A 320 1.96 19.47 32.61
C VAL A 320 2.43 20.10 33.92
N ALA A 321 3.69 19.92 34.31
CA ALA A 321 4.26 20.58 35.48
C ALA A 321 4.31 22.11 35.34
N ALA A 322 4.42 22.64 34.12
CA ALA A 322 4.36 24.07 33.81
C ALA A 322 2.92 24.63 33.72
N GLY A 323 1.90 23.77 33.87
CA GLY A 323 0.49 24.16 33.98
C GLY A 323 -0.38 23.86 32.76
N PHE A 324 0.16 23.23 31.71
CA PHE A 324 -0.66 22.78 30.58
C PHE A 324 -1.66 21.71 31.04
N PRO A 325 -2.87 21.64 30.43
CA PRO A 325 -3.86 20.65 30.82
C PRO A 325 -3.37 19.23 30.47
N ASN A 326 -3.71 18.24 31.30
CA ASN A 326 -3.34 16.83 31.06
C ASN A 326 -3.88 16.25 29.74
N SER A 327 -4.79 16.97 29.07
CA SER A 327 -5.38 16.63 27.77
C SER A 327 -4.50 16.99 26.58
N ILE A 328 -3.37 17.70 26.77
CA ILE A 328 -2.42 17.89 25.67
C ILE A 328 -1.90 16.53 25.19
N GLY A 329 -1.67 16.41 23.89
CA GLY A 329 -1.03 15.24 23.31
C GLY A 329 0.15 15.59 22.42
N PHE A 330 0.86 14.55 22.00
CA PHE A 330 1.99 14.68 21.09
C PHE A 330 1.69 14.00 19.76
N LEU A 331 2.17 14.60 18.68
CA LEU A 331 2.33 13.93 17.40
C LEU A 331 3.82 13.66 17.19
N ILE A 332 4.13 12.61 16.44
CA ILE A 332 5.49 12.36 15.96
C ILE A 332 5.40 12.21 14.44
N ASP A 333 6.19 12.99 13.71
CA ASP A 333 6.37 12.78 12.28
C ASP A 333 7.22 11.53 12.05
N THR A 334 6.58 10.48 11.52
CA THR A 334 7.19 9.18 11.25
C THR A 334 7.44 8.95 9.76
N SER A 335 7.38 10.00 8.94
CA SER A 335 7.51 9.92 7.48
C SER A 335 8.80 9.25 7.02
N ARG A 336 9.94 9.50 7.70
CA ARG A 336 11.28 9.11 7.23
C ARG A 336 12.21 8.56 8.32
N ASN A 337 11.67 8.15 9.46
CA ASN A 337 12.45 7.78 10.65
C ASN A 337 12.49 6.28 10.96
N GLY A 338 12.15 5.42 10.00
CA GLY A 338 12.08 3.97 10.22
C GLY A 338 13.44 3.31 10.39
N TRP A 339 14.43 3.75 9.61
CA TRP A 339 15.78 3.16 9.58
C TRP A 339 15.77 1.63 9.40
N GLY A 340 15.05 1.16 8.38
CA GLY A 340 15.05 -0.23 7.96
C GLY A 340 16.19 -0.54 6.99
N GLY A 341 15.88 -1.41 6.03
CA GLY A 341 16.86 -1.87 5.06
C GLY A 341 17.89 -2.84 5.66
N PRO A 342 18.85 -3.30 4.85
CA PRO A 342 19.82 -4.32 5.25
C PRO A 342 20.83 -3.85 6.32
N ASN A 343 20.97 -2.54 6.51
CA ASN A 343 21.93 -1.95 7.44
C ASN A 343 21.37 -1.73 8.85
N ARG A 344 20.07 -1.99 9.07
CA ARG A 344 19.46 -1.88 10.40
C ARG A 344 20.08 -2.93 11.34
N PRO A 345 20.63 -2.54 12.51
CA PRO A 345 21.09 -3.51 13.50
C PRO A 345 19.98 -4.49 13.91
N THR A 346 20.35 -5.74 14.18
CA THR A 346 19.42 -6.78 14.64
C THR A 346 19.69 -7.24 16.07
N ALA A 347 20.79 -6.77 16.66
CA ALA A 347 21.19 -7.04 18.03
C ALA A 347 22.05 -5.91 18.57
N VAL A 348 22.17 -5.85 19.90
CA VAL A 348 23.12 -4.97 20.59
C VAL A 348 24.56 -5.38 20.28
N SER A 349 25.45 -4.40 20.12
CA SER A 349 26.88 -4.64 19.93
C SER A 349 27.51 -5.37 21.12
N THR A 350 28.55 -6.15 20.84
CA THR A 350 29.37 -6.81 21.87
C THR A 350 30.67 -6.04 22.16
N SER A 351 30.88 -4.90 21.50
CA SER A 351 32.09 -4.10 21.64
C SER A 351 32.19 -3.48 23.04
N SER A 352 33.40 -3.46 23.60
CA SER A 352 33.72 -2.72 24.82
C SER A 352 34.16 -1.28 24.54
N ASN A 353 34.36 -0.90 23.27
CA ASN A 353 34.62 0.47 22.87
C ASN A 353 33.28 1.23 22.76
N LEU A 354 33.11 2.31 23.53
CA LEU A 354 31.87 3.09 23.61
C LEU A 354 31.32 3.50 22.23
N ASN A 355 32.14 4.11 21.38
CA ASN A 355 31.67 4.64 20.10
C ASN A 355 31.38 3.53 19.09
N THR A 356 32.17 2.45 19.09
CA THR A 356 31.86 1.25 18.29
C THR A 356 30.56 0.60 18.77
N TYR A 357 30.38 0.45 20.08
CA TYR A 357 29.17 -0.11 20.67
C TYR A 357 27.92 0.65 20.25
N VAL A 358 27.97 1.98 20.34
CA VAL A 358 26.86 2.84 19.90
C VAL A 358 26.63 2.73 18.40
N ASN A 359 27.67 2.86 17.57
CA ASN A 359 27.52 2.84 16.12
C ASN A 359 26.99 1.52 15.56
N GLU A 360 27.31 0.39 16.21
CA GLU A 360 26.81 -0.92 15.82
C GLU A 360 25.42 -1.24 16.42
N SER A 361 24.96 -0.50 17.42
CA SER A 361 23.67 -0.75 18.09
C SER A 361 22.57 0.25 17.69
N LYS A 362 22.91 1.50 17.39
CA LYS A 362 21.93 2.55 17.05
C LYS A 362 21.26 2.23 15.71
N ILE A 363 19.95 2.40 15.63
CA ILE A 363 19.25 2.23 14.34
C ILE A 363 19.38 3.48 13.47
N ASP A 364 19.51 4.68 14.07
CA ASP A 364 19.71 5.91 13.30
C ASP A 364 21.05 5.86 12.57
N GLY A 365 21.01 5.69 11.24
CA GLY A 365 22.19 5.50 10.40
C GLY A 365 23.01 6.75 10.13
N ARG A 366 22.58 7.93 10.61
CA ARG A 366 23.36 9.18 10.42
C ARG A 366 24.71 9.09 11.10
N GLN A 367 25.66 9.86 10.57
CA GLN A 367 26.96 10.05 11.22
C GLN A 367 26.91 11.08 12.36
N HIS A 368 25.97 12.03 12.28
CA HIS A 368 25.70 13.04 13.31
C HIS A 368 24.20 13.35 13.38
N ARG A 369 23.66 13.62 14.57
CA ARG A 369 22.20 13.84 14.76
C ARG A 369 21.69 15.15 14.16
N GLY A 370 22.58 16.12 13.93
CA GLY A 370 22.30 17.39 13.25
C GLY A 370 22.25 17.33 11.72
N LEU A 371 22.46 16.16 11.12
CA LEU A 371 22.30 15.97 9.68
C LEU A 371 20.80 15.82 9.35
N TRP A 372 20.27 16.80 8.63
CA TRP A 372 18.83 16.91 8.35
C TRP A 372 18.48 16.88 6.86
N CYS A 373 19.37 17.28 5.96
CA CYS A 373 19.01 17.42 4.55
C CYS A 373 19.25 16.13 3.77
N ASN A 374 18.21 15.60 3.12
CA ASN A 374 18.25 14.49 2.18
C ASN A 374 19.09 13.30 2.65
N VAL A 375 18.85 12.85 3.89
CA VAL A 375 19.70 11.88 4.59
C VAL A 375 19.76 10.55 3.85
N ASN A 376 20.96 10.17 3.41
CA ASN A 376 21.21 8.88 2.77
C ASN A 376 21.09 7.72 3.78
N GLY A 377 20.49 6.61 3.36
CA GLY A 377 20.25 5.42 4.19
C GLY A 377 18.99 5.48 5.05
N ALA A 378 18.28 6.62 5.09
CA ALA A 378 17.00 6.74 5.76
C ALA A 378 15.92 5.83 5.17
N GLY A 379 14.82 5.65 5.89
CA GLY A 379 13.71 4.80 5.51
C GLY A 379 12.37 5.28 6.08
N MET A 380 11.26 5.03 5.39
CA MET A 380 9.93 5.37 5.91
C MET A 380 9.69 4.73 7.28
N GLY A 381 9.14 5.50 8.22
CA GLY A 381 8.77 4.99 9.54
C GLY A 381 7.39 4.36 9.56
N THR A 382 6.85 4.25 10.77
CA THR A 382 5.50 3.70 10.98
C THR A 382 4.46 4.51 10.21
N PRO A 383 3.55 3.88 9.44
CA PRO A 383 2.48 4.60 8.78
C PRO A 383 1.61 5.40 9.76
N PRO A 384 0.89 6.44 9.30
CA PRO A 384 0.06 7.25 10.17
C PRO A 384 -0.93 6.41 10.98
N THR A 385 -0.87 6.54 12.31
CA THR A 385 -1.54 5.65 13.26
C THR A 385 -2.09 6.47 14.43
N ALA A 386 -3.41 6.45 14.63
CA ALA A 386 -4.06 7.11 15.76
C ALA A 386 -3.80 6.34 17.07
N ALA A 387 -3.45 7.06 18.13
CA ALA A 387 -3.23 6.54 19.49
C ALA A 387 -2.41 5.22 19.52
N PRO A 388 -1.14 5.25 19.05
CA PRO A 388 -0.32 4.05 18.96
C PRO A 388 -0.08 3.40 20.34
N SER A 389 -0.31 2.09 20.43
CA SER A 389 -0.10 1.31 21.67
C SER A 389 1.38 1.09 21.97
N GLY A 390 1.73 0.94 23.26
CA GLY A 390 3.10 0.68 23.72
C GLY A 390 3.91 1.95 24.00
N TYR A 391 3.28 3.12 23.92
CA TYR A 391 3.87 4.43 24.18
C TYR A 391 2.98 5.27 25.11
N GLU A 392 2.27 4.63 26.03
CA GLU A 392 1.25 5.30 26.87
C GLU A 392 1.85 6.46 27.69
N GLY A 393 3.09 6.33 28.15
CA GLY A 393 3.82 7.38 28.87
C GLY A 393 4.27 8.57 28.01
N SER A 394 4.21 8.45 26.68
CA SER A 394 4.58 9.49 25.71
C SER A 394 3.38 10.33 25.27
N HIS A 395 2.16 9.96 25.67
CA HIS A 395 0.92 10.72 25.40
C HIS A 395 0.72 11.04 23.91
N ILE A 396 1.03 10.07 23.05
CA ILE A 396 1.00 10.24 21.59
C ILE A 396 -0.45 10.18 21.09
N HIS A 397 -0.93 11.29 20.52
CA HIS A 397 -2.22 11.36 19.85
C HIS A 397 -2.22 10.61 18.52
N ALA A 398 -1.16 10.74 17.72
CA ALA A 398 -0.97 9.96 16.50
C ALA A 398 0.49 9.99 16.01
N PHE A 399 0.89 8.92 15.33
CA PHE A 399 1.94 9.01 14.31
C PHE A 399 1.35 9.62 13.05
N VAL A 400 2.07 10.55 12.43
CA VAL A 400 1.63 11.28 11.24
C VAL A 400 2.78 11.36 10.25
N TRP A 401 2.48 11.49 8.96
CA TRP A 401 3.48 11.84 7.96
C TRP A 401 3.29 13.30 7.59
N VAL A 402 4.07 14.17 8.23
CA VAL A 402 3.97 15.61 7.97
C VAL A 402 4.78 15.94 6.74
N LYS A 403 6.08 15.65 6.73
CA LYS A 403 6.87 15.71 5.50
C LYS A 403 6.43 14.59 4.55
N PRO A 404 5.96 14.87 3.32
CA PRO A 404 5.60 13.82 2.38
C PRO A 404 6.88 13.08 1.95
N PRO A 405 7.00 11.76 2.21
CA PRO A 405 8.21 11.02 1.83
C PRO A 405 8.48 11.14 0.32
N GLY A 406 9.71 11.49 -0.05
CA GLY A 406 10.10 11.69 -1.45
C GLY A 406 10.09 13.15 -1.92
N GLU A 407 9.54 14.08 -1.14
CA GLU A 407 9.79 15.50 -1.38
C GLU A 407 11.15 15.92 -0.79
N SER A 408 11.98 16.57 -1.61
CA SER A 408 13.33 17.03 -1.23
C SER A 408 13.29 17.99 -0.03
N ASP A 409 14.34 17.93 0.79
CA ASP A 409 14.60 18.87 1.87
C ASP A 409 15.25 20.17 1.37
N GLY A 410 15.91 20.13 0.21
CA GLY A 410 16.65 21.25 -0.36
C GLY A 410 17.55 20.79 -1.50
N ALA A 411 17.91 21.71 -2.39
CA ALA A 411 18.73 21.37 -3.55
C ALA A 411 20.18 21.10 -3.14
N SER A 412 20.80 20.05 -3.70
CA SER A 412 22.20 19.71 -3.39
C SER A 412 23.22 20.71 -3.93
N ARG A 413 22.76 21.60 -4.79
CA ARG A 413 23.50 22.71 -5.41
C ARG A 413 22.50 23.76 -5.85
N TYR A 414 22.97 24.98 -6.15
CA TYR A 414 22.09 26.04 -6.65
C TYR A 414 21.41 25.64 -7.97
N ILE A 415 20.08 25.76 -8.02
CA ILE A 415 19.25 25.54 -9.20
C ILE A 415 18.48 26.83 -9.46
N PRO A 416 18.64 27.50 -10.63
CA PRO A 416 17.84 28.66 -10.99
C PRO A 416 16.34 28.33 -10.95
N ASN A 417 15.56 29.16 -10.25
CA ASN A 417 14.12 28.96 -10.09
C ASN A 417 13.38 30.29 -9.91
N ASP A 418 12.07 30.26 -10.13
CA ASP A 418 11.13 31.38 -9.95
C ASP A 418 10.39 31.32 -8.59
N GLU A 419 10.79 30.39 -7.72
CA GLU A 419 10.18 30.16 -6.41
C GLU A 419 10.90 30.86 -5.25
N GLY A 420 12.04 31.51 -5.52
CA GLY A 420 12.86 32.18 -4.51
C GLY A 420 13.65 31.22 -3.61
N LYS A 421 13.75 29.93 -3.97
CA LYS A 421 14.41 28.91 -3.16
C LYS A 421 15.92 28.88 -3.41
N ASN A 422 16.72 28.89 -2.36
CA ASN A 422 18.19 28.81 -2.41
C ASN A 422 18.67 27.39 -2.07
N ALA A 423 19.93 27.10 -2.38
CA ALA A 423 20.58 25.87 -1.95
C ALA A 423 21.29 26.09 -0.60
N ASP A 424 20.85 25.36 0.43
CA ASP A 424 21.53 25.34 1.73
C ASP A 424 22.76 24.42 1.65
N PRO A 425 23.95 24.86 2.07
CA PRO A 425 25.15 24.02 2.12
C PRO A 425 24.98 22.71 2.91
N ASN A 426 24.07 22.61 3.88
CA ASN A 426 23.79 21.33 4.56
C ASN A 426 23.16 20.27 3.63
N CYS A 427 22.69 20.66 2.46
CA CYS A 427 22.21 19.76 1.39
C CYS A 427 23.29 19.37 0.38
N ASP A 428 24.45 20.02 0.40
CA ASP A 428 25.60 19.63 -0.44
C ASP A 428 26.27 18.39 0.19
N PRO A 429 26.36 17.26 -0.52
CA PRO A 429 26.92 16.00 0.00
C PRO A 429 28.34 16.10 0.56
N THR A 430 29.11 17.09 0.10
CA THR A 430 30.53 17.28 0.41
C THR A 430 30.79 18.36 1.46
N PHE A 431 29.78 19.18 1.78
CA PHE A 431 29.93 20.24 2.75
C PHE A 431 30.19 19.68 4.15
N THR A 432 31.02 20.39 4.92
CA THR A 432 31.30 20.08 6.32
C THR A 432 30.86 21.25 7.18
N ASN A 433 29.98 20.99 8.14
CA ASN A 433 29.48 22.00 9.06
C ASN A 433 30.21 21.87 10.40
N GLY A 434 30.80 22.96 10.89
CA GLY A 434 31.45 23.00 12.20
C GLY A 434 30.48 22.67 13.35
N ALA A 435 29.18 22.96 13.19
CA ALA A 435 28.13 22.58 14.14
C ALA A 435 27.87 21.07 14.21
N ASN A 436 28.30 20.29 13.20
CA ASN A 436 28.18 18.84 13.13
C ASN A 436 29.53 18.14 13.34
N ALA A 437 30.38 18.70 14.23
CA ALA A 437 31.72 18.20 14.51
C ALA A 437 32.64 18.05 13.28
N GLY A 438 32.38 18.81 12.20
CA GLY A 438 33.14 18.74 10.95
C GLY A 438 32.86 17.49 10.10
N ILE A 439 31.80 16.74 10.43
CA ILE A 439 31.36 15.57 9.68
C ILE A 439 30.70 16.04 8.37
N PRO A 440 31.06 15.45 7.20
CA PRO A 440 30.39 15.75 5.94
C PRO A 440 28.89 15.46 6.03
N THR A 441 28.07 16.25 5.33
CA THR A 441 26.61 16.11 5.41
C THR A 441 26.12 14.71 5.01
N GLY A 442 26.79 14.10 4.02
CA GLY A 442 26.35 12.83 3.43
C GLY A 442 24.95 12.91 2.81
N ALA A 443 24.46 14.12 2.52
CA ALA A 443 23.20 14.34 1.82
C ALA A 443 23.22 13.65 0.45
N MET A 444 22.07 13.18 -0.02
CA MET A 444 21.97 12.60 -1.36
C MET A 444 22.23 13.67 -2.44
N ASP A 445 23.09 13.35 -3.41
CA ASP A 445 23.39 14.24 -4.54
C ASP A 445 22.21 14.31 -5.54
N ASN A 446 22.24 15.31 -6.41
CA ASN A 446 21.23 15.62 -7.42
C ASN A 446 19.84 15.92 -6.84
N ALA A 447 19.77 16.31 -5.56
CA ALA A 447 18.52 16.68 -4.93
C ALA A 447 17.92 17.94 -5.59
N PRO A 448 16.61 17.94 -5.93
CA PRO A 448 15.93 19.12 -6.45
C PRO A 448 15.59 20.12 -5.33
N LEU A 449 14.94 21.24 -5.69
CA LEU A 449 14.50 22.27 -4.73
C LEU A 449 13.65 21.67 -3.60
N ALA A 450 13.65 22.32 -2.43
CA ALA A 450 12.82 21.90 -1.30
C ALA A 450 11.33 21.79 -1.71
N GLY A 451 10.69 20.66 -1.38
CA GLY A 451 9.30 20.38 -1.73
C GLY A 451 9.08 19.85 -3.16
N HIS A 452 10.13 19.75 -3.98
CA HIS A 452 10.08 19.10 -5.29
C HIS A 452 10.32 17.59 -5.16
N TRP A 453 9.84 16.83 -6.13
CA TRP A 453 9.92 15.37 -6.10
C TRP A 453 11.34 14.86 -6.32
N PHE A 454 11.85 14.10 -5.35
CA PHE A 454 13.15 13.47 -5.38
C PHE A 454 12.98 11.95 -5.47
N HIS A 455 12.91 11.45 -6.70
CA HIS A 455 12.65 10.04 -6.99
C HIS A 455 13.63 9.08 -6.30
N GLU A 456 14.93 9.36 -6.39
CA GLU A 456 15.97 8.47 -5.86
C GLU A 456 15.88 8.36 -4.33
N GLN A 457 15.58 9.48 -3.65
CA GLN A 457 15.31 9.47 -2.22
C GLN A 457 14.01 8.71 -1.90
N PHE A 458 12.95 8.90 -2.70
CA PHE A 458 11.69 8.19 -2.51
C PHE A 458 11.87 6.67 -2.61
N GLU A 459 12.59 6.17 -3.64
CA GLU A 459 12.89 4.75 -3.77
C GLU A 459 13.63 4.21 -2.55
N MET A 460 14.69 4.93 -2.11
CA MET A 460 15.47 4.58 -0.93
C MET A 460 14.58 4.51 0.32
N LEU A 461 13.72 5.52 0.52
CA LEU A 461 12.82 5.59 1.67
C LEU A 461 11.85 4.39 1.72
N VAL A 462 11.31 3.97 0.56
CA VAL A 462 10.43 2.79 0.48
C VAL A 462 11.20 1.49 0.72
N ARG A 463 12.39 1.34 0.12
CA ARG A 463 13.25 0.15 0.28
C ARG A 463 13.69 -0.05 1.74
N ASN A 464 14.00 1.06 2.42
CA ASN A 464 14.47 1.05 3.79
C ASN A 464 13.35 1.24 4.82
N ALA A 465 12.08 1.11 4.42
CA ALA A 465 10.97 1.30 5.35
C ALA A 465 11.01 0.33 6.55
N TYR A 466 10.69 0.83 7.75
CA TYR A 466 10.53 0.02 8.95
C TYR A 466 9.35 0.52 9.80
N PRO A 467 8.27 -0.28 9.98
CA PRO A 467 8.06 -1.60 9.37
C PRO A 467 8.06 -1.53 7.84
N ALA A 468 8.45 -2.63 7.20
CA ALA A 468 8.52 -2.70 5.75
C ALA A 468 7.13 -2.43 5.15
N VAL A 469 7.04 -1.52 4.16
CA VAL A 469 5.77 -1.24 3.46
C VAL A 469 5.27 -2.55 2.85
N PRO A 470 4.04 -3.00 3.14
CA PRO A 470 3.52 -4.21 2.52
C PRO A 470 3.36 -3.98 1.01
N PRO A 471 3.67 -4.98 0.16
CA PRO A 471 3.31 -4.89 -1.25
C PRO A 471 1.81 -4.64 -1.36
N SER A 472 1.40 -3.75 -2.26
CA SER A 472 0.00 -3.57 -2.60
C SER A 472 -0.57 -4.94 -2.94
N ASN A 473 -1.62 -5.35 -2.25
CA ASN A 473 -2.36 -6.52 -2.65
C ASN A 473 -3.04 -6.11 -3.97
N PRO A 474 -2.71 -6.70 -5.14
CA PRO A 474 -3.35 -6.34 -6.38
C PRO A 474 -4.77 -6.92 -6.35
N GLY A 475 -5.65 -6.34 -5.56
CA GLY A 475 -6.99 -6.10 -6.06
C GLY A 475 -6.77 -5.17 -7.24
N SER A 476 -6.91 -5.72 -8.45
CA SER A 476 -6.98 -4.93 -9.68
C SER A 476 -7.79 -3.66 -9.43
N ILE A 477 -7.47 -2.56 -10.10
CA ILE A 477 -8.52 -1.55 -10.32
C ILE A 477 -9.61 -2.32 -11.07
N GLN A 478 -10.60 -2.79 -10.31
CA GLN A 478 -11.67 -3.61 -10.85
C GLN A 478 -12.65 -2.63 -11.47
N VAL A 479 -13.20 -2.99 -12.64
CA VAL A 479 -14.41 -2.34 -13.14
C VAL A 479 -15.41 -2.30 -11.97
N PRO A 480 -15.97 -1.12 -11.62
CA PRO A 480 -16.81 -0.99 -10.45
C PRO A 480 -17.97 -1.99 -10.53
N ALA A 481 -18.47 -2.44 -9.39
CA ALA A 481 -19.69 -3.25 -9.39
C ALA A 481 -20.85 -2.46 -10.01
N ALA A 482 -21.79 -3.16 -10.66
CA ALA A 482 -23.01 -2.53 -11.16
C ALA A 482 -23.72 -1.80 -10.00
N PRO A 483 -24.17 -0.55 -10.20
CA PRO A 483 -24.93 0.17 -9.18
C PRO A 483 -26.11 -0.66 -8.69
N THR A 484 -26.29 -0.73 -7.38
CA THR A 484 -27.41 -1.43 -6.75
C THR A 484 -28.43 -0.43 -6.20
N GLY A 485 -29.64 -0.90 -5.92
CA GLY A 485 -30.67 -0.06 -5.29
C GLY A 485 -31.20 1.07 -6.18
N LEU A 486 -31.09 0.95 -7.51
CA LEU A 486 -31.68 1.93 -8.43
C LEU A 486 -33.20 1.99 -8.21
N THR A 487 -33.70 3.17 -7.88
CA THR A 487 -35.13 3.48 -7.76
C THR A 487 -35.51 4.58 -8.74
N ALA A 488 -36.75 4.55 -9.22
CA ALA A 488 -37.32 5.57 -10.09
C ALA A 488 -38.65 6.05 -9.50
N ALA A 489 -38.73 7.33 -9.14
CA ALA A 489 -39.92 7.95 -8.58
C ALA A 489 -40.57 8.88 -9.61
N ALA A 490 -41.81 8.58 -9.97
CA ALA A 490 -42.61 9.40 -10.88
C ALA A 490 -43.00 10.74 -10.23
N GLY A 491 -42.69 11.85 -10.89
CA GLY A 491 -43.23 13.18 -10.61
C GLY A 491 -44.12 13.67 -11.75
N ASN A 492 -44.53 14.95 -11.69
CA ASN A 492 -45.24 15.60 -12.78
C ASN A 492 -44.23 16.10 -13.83
N GLY A 493 -44.14 15.41 -14.98
CA GLY A 493 -43.19 15.75 -16.05
C GLY A 493 -41.73 15.44 -15.71
N GLN A 494 -41.47 14.60 -14.71
CA GLN A 494 -40.12 14.21 -14.30
C GLN A 494 -40.07 12.80 -13.70
N VAL A 495 -38.90 12.18 -13.72
CA VAL A 495 -38.56 10.99 -12.94
C VAL A 495 -37.31 11.26 -12.11
N SER A 496 -37.39 11.09 -10.80
CA SER A 496 -36.23 11.19 -9.91
C SER A 496 -35.63 9.81 -9.67
N LEU A 497 -34.33 9.67 -9.94
CA LEU A 497 -33.54 8.44 -9.81
C LEU A 497 -32.56 8.55 -8.66
N ASN A 498 -32.44 7.48 -7.87
CA ASN A 498 -31.43 7.35 -6.82
C ASN A 498 -30.87 5.93 -6.82
N TRP A 499 -29.58 5.76 -6.54
CA TRP A 499 -28.92 4.46 -6.43
C TRP A 499 -27.82 4.49 -5.35
N SER A 500 -27.28 3.31 -5.01
CA SER A 500 -26.15 3.19 -4.09
C SER A 500 -24.82 3.42 -4.80
N ALA A 501 -23.86 4.03 -4.10
CA ALA A 501 -22.51 4.20 -4.63
C ALA A 501 -21.82 2.83 -4.84
N SER A 502 -21.20 2.64 -6.01
CA SER A 502 -20.35 1.50 -6.31
C SER A 502 -18.92 1.78 -5.83
N ILE A 503 -18.36 0.85 -5.07
CA ILE A 503 -16.96 0.92 -4.60
C ILE A 503 -16.03 1.03 -5.82
N GLY A 504 -15.12 2.01 -5.79
CA GLY A 504 -14.15 2.25 -6.85
C GLY A 504 -14.69 2.99 -8.08
N ALA A 505 -15.96 3.42 -8.10
CA ALA A 505 -16.52 4.21 -9.20
C ALA A 505 -16.17 5.70 -9.07
N THR A 506 -15.73 6.31 -10.17
CA THR A 506 -15.47 7.75 -10.28
C THR A 506 -16.61 8.52 -10.96
N SER A 507 -17.48 7.83 -11.71
CA SER A 507 -18.66 8.40 -12.35
C SER A 507 -19.74 7.34 -12.65
N TYR A 508 -20.94 7.77 -13.05
CA TYR A 508 -22.07 6.92 -13.42
C TYR A 508 -22.70 7.38 -14.74
N THR A 509 -23.01 6.44 -15.63
CA THR A 509 -23.79 6.68 -16.85
C THR A 509 -25.24 6.26 -16.64
N VAL A 510 -26.16 7.21 -16.76
CA VAL A 510 -27.61 6.99 -16.67
C VAL A 510 -28.17 6.70 -18.06
N LYS A 511 -28.93 5.62 -18.21
CA LYS A 511 -29.49 5.17 -19.48
C LYS A 511 -31.00 4.96 -19.38
N ARG A 512 -31.72 5.26 -20.45
CA ARG A 512 -33.20 5.24 -20.51
C ARG A 512 -33.73 4.51 -21.73
N ALA A 513 -34.85 3.81 -21.57
CA ALA A 513 -35.65 3.19 -22.63
C ALA A 513 -37.15 3.46 -22.43
N THR A 514 -37.95 3.34 -23.50
CA THR A 514 -39.43 3.33 -23.44
C THR A 514 -40.01 1.92 -23.49
N THR A 515 -39.16 0.89 -23.65
CA THR A 515 -39.53 -0.52 -23.67
C THR A 515 -38.77 -1.26 -22.56
N ALA A 516 -39.46 -2.16 -21.85
CA ALA A 516 -38.83 -3.01 -20.83
C ALA A 516 -37.69 -3.84 -21.46
N GLY A 517 -36.56 -3.95 -20.77
CA GLY A 517 -35.36 -4.63 -21.28
C GLY A 517 -34.50 -3.84 -22.29
N GLY A 518 -34.93 -2.65 -22.76
CA GLY A 518 -34.16 -1.82 -23.70
C GLY A 518 -34.73 -1.84 -25.13
N PRO A 519 -33.99 -1.29 -26.14
CA PRO A 519 -32.63 -0.74 -26.05
C PRO A 519 -32.57 0.56 -25.24
N TYR A 520 -31.47 0.76 -24.50
CA TYR A 520 -31.27 1.94 -23.66
C TYR A 520 -30.37 2.97 -24.35
N ALA A 521 -30.76 4.24 -24.30
CA ALA A 521 -29.92 5.37 -24.71
C ALA A 521 -29.30 6.04 -23.49
N ASN A 522 -28.03 6.46 -23.59
CA ASN A 522 -27.37 7.25 -22.55
C ASN A 522 -28.00 8.65 -22.50
N ILE A 523 -28.40 9.09 -21.31
CA ILE A 523 -29.04 10.41 -21.11
C ILE A 523 -28.24 11.34 -20.20
N ALA A 524 -27.33 10.81 -19.38
CA ALA A 524 -26.43 11.62 -18.55
C ALA A 524 -25.19 10.84 -18.10
N ASN A 525 -24.10 11.55 -17.82
CA ASN A 525 -22.98 11.10 -16.99
C ASN A 525 -22.92 11.99 -15.74
N VAL A 526 -22.87 11.39 -14.56
CA VAL A 526 -22.90 12.12 -13.27
C VAL A 526 -21.87 11.56 -12.30
N ASN A 527 -21.34 12.42 -11.43
CA ASN A 527 -20.37 12.01 -10.40
C ASN A 527 -21.03 11.69 -9.04
N GLY A 528 -22.32 12.01 -8.89
CA GLY A 528 -23.13 11.68 -7.71
C GLY A 528 -24.03 10.46 -7.94
N THR A 529 -24.76 10.04 -6.91
CA THR A 529 -25.62 8.84 -6.92
C THR A 529 -27.11 9.10 -7.15
N SER A 530 -27.43 10.25 -7.76
CA SER A 530 -28.80 10.64 -8.09
C SER A 530 -28.86 11.41 -9.40
N TYR A 531 -30.03 11.37 -10.06
CA TYR A 531 -30.30 12.13 -11.28
C TYR A 531 -31.81 12.37 -11.43
N THR A 532 -32.22 13.54 -11.90
CA THR A 532 -33.63 13.81 -12.24
C THR A 532 -33.77 13.97 -13.74
N ASP A 533 -34.50 13.04 -14.37
CA ASP A 533 -34.84 13.11 -15.78
C ASP A 533 -36.10 13.97 -15.96
N THR A 534 -35.92 15.14 -16.59
CA THR A 534 -37.00 16.08 -16.92
C THR A 534 -37.43 16.00 -18.39
N ALA A 535 -36.78 15.15 -19.19
CA ALA A 535 -37.07 14.95 -20.60
C ALA A 535 -38.07 13.79 -20.81
N VAL A 536 -39.13 13.76 -20.00
CA VAL A 536 -40.14 12.69 -19.93
C VAL A 536 -41.56 13.22 -20.05
N THR A 537 -42.44 12.44 -20.66
CA THR A 537 -43.85 12.79 -20.87
C THR A 537 -44.75 12.04 -19.90
N ASN A 538 -45.67 12.77 -19.24
CA ASN A 538 -46.68 12.15 -18.38
C ASN A 538 -47.50 11.08 -19.13
N GLY A 539 -47.81 9.99 -18.45
CA GLY A 539 -48.53 8.83 -19.00
C GLY A 539 -47.64 7.86 -19.79
N THR A 540 -46.36 8.18 -20.03
CA THR A 540 -45.41 7.27 -20.67
C THR A 540 -44.54 6.58 -19.62
N THR A 541 -44.48 5.25 -19.64
CA THR A 541 -43.57 4.49 -18.76
C THR A 541 -42.16 4.55 -19.32
N TYR A 542 -41.21 5.01 -18.50
CA TYR A 542 -39.79 5.00 -18.82
C TYR A 542 -39.08 3.98 -17.95
N TYR A 543 -38.07 3.34 -18.53
CA TYR A 543 -37.24 2.36 -17.88
C TYR A 543 -35.79 2.83 -17.84
N TYR A 544 -35.15 2.69 -16.69
CA TYR A 544 -33.82 3.22 -16.41
C TYR A 544 -32.87 2.13 -15.93
N VAL A 545 -31.61 2.25 -16.35
CA VAL A 545 -30.48 1.51 -15.83
C VAL A 545 -29.30 2.46 -15.66
N VAL A 546 -28.42 2.17 -14.70
CA VAL A 546 -27.21 2.97 -14.45
C VAL A 546 -26.00 2.04 -14.47
N SER A 547 -24.91 2.46 -15.11
CA SER A 547 -23.60 1.79 -15.00
C SER A 547 -22.61 2.70 -14.27
N ALA A 548 -21.75 2.12 -13.45
CA ALA A 548 -20.66 2.79 -12.75
C ALA A 548 -19.37 2.69 -13.58
N SER A 549 -18.51 3.69 -13.51
CA SER A 549 -17.30 3.76 -14.33
C SER A 549 -16.10 4.25 -13.53
N ASN A 550 -14.92 3.73 -13.85
CA ASN A 550 -13.61 4.23 -13.39
C ASN A 550 -12.56 4.07 -14.51
N SER A 551 -11.28 4.27 -14.17
CA SER A 551 -10.16 4.10 -15.11
C SER A 551 -9.98 2.67 -15.63
N ALA A 552 -10.53 1.65 -14.96
CA ALA A 552 -10.51 0.26 -15.42
C ALA A 552 -11.69 -0.12 -16.32
N GLY A 553 -12.72 0.72 -16.42
CA GLY A 553 -13.85 0.52 -17.33
C GLY A 553 -15.21 0.75 -16.69
N SER A 554 -16.27 0.41 -17.44
CA SER A 554 -17.66 0.57 -17.01
C SER A 554 -18.29 -0.75 -16.62
N SER A 555 -19.01 -0.74 -15.51
CA SER A 555 -19.76 -1.87 -14.97
C SER A 555 -20.87 -2.33 -15.91
N ALA A 556 -21.39 -3.52 -15.65
CA ALA A 556 -22.71 -3.89 -16.13
C ALA A 556 -23.78 -2.88 -15.65
N ASN A 557 -24.89 -2.82 -16.37
CA ASN A 557 -26.05 -2.01 -15.96
C ASN A 557 -26.64 -2.54 -14.64
N SER A 558 -27.12 -1.62 -13.80
CA SER A 558 -27.97 -1.95 -12.65
C SER A 558 -29.20 -2.74 -13.06
N THR A 559 -29.89 -3.34 -12.08
CA THR A 559 -31.27 -3.80 -12.29
C THR A 559 -32.14 -2.65 -12.80
N GLN A 560 -33.02 -2.94 -13.77
CA GLN A 560 -33.90 -1.95 -14.39
C GLN A 560 -34.93 -1.43 -13.36
N ALA A 561 -35.00 -0.10 -13.23
CA ALA A 561 -36.11 0.57 -12.54
C ALA A 561 -37.07 1.16 -13.59
N SER A 562 -38.33 1.38 -13.23
CA SER A 562 -39.29 2.04 -14.12
C SER A 562 -40.20 2.98 -13.37
N ALA A 563 -40.64 4.03 -14.06
CA ALA A 563 -41.60 4.99 -13.54
C ALA A 563 -42.47 5.53 -14.68
N THR A 564 -43.75 5.79 -14.38
CA THR A 564 -44.69 6.46 -15.28
C THR A 564 -45.03 7.82 -14.67
N PRO A 565 -44.37 8.91 -15.11
CA PRO A 565 -44.74 10.27 -14.70
C PRO A 565 -46.24 10.49 -14.87
N SER A 566 -46.90 11.07 -13.87
CA SER A 566 -48.34 11.30 -13.88
C SER A 566 -48.67 12.62 -13.23
N GLY A 567 -49.63 13.34 -13.82
CA GLY A 567 -50.16 14.59 -13.28
C GLY A 567 -51.18 14.40 -12.15
N VAL A 568 -51.50 13.17 -11.75
CA VAL A 568 -52.57 12.87 -10.76
C VAL A 568 -51.97 12.06 -9.60
N GLN A 569 -51.93 12.65 -8.40
CA GLN A 569 -51.42 12.02 -7.16
C GLN A 569 -52.54 11.29 -6.38
N VAL A 570 -52.31 10.04 -5.97
CA VAL A 570 -53.14 9.32 -4.96
C VAL A 570 -52.21 8.66 -3.92
N PRO A 571 -52.47 8.76 -2.60
CA PRO A 571 -51.63 8.14 -1.55
C PRO A 571 -51.70 6.60 -1.54
N GLN A 572 -50.57 5.92 -1.34
CA GLN A 572 -50.46 4.44 -1.31
C GLN A 572 -49.94 3.91 0.06
N ALA A 573 -50.40 2.73 0.47
CA ALA A 573 -49.89 2.03 1.66
C ALA A 573 -48.42 1.60 1.50
N PRO A 574 -47.64 1.47 2.61
CA PRO A 574 -46.20 1.19 2.53
C PRO A 574 -45.91 -0.24 2.05
N ALA A 575 -44.71 -0.46 1.51
CA ALA A 575 -44.23 -1.80 1.19
C ALA A 575 -43.88 -2.61 2.47
N ALA A 576 -43.85 -3.94 2.36
CA ALA A 576 -43.47 -4.82 3.47
C ALA A 576 -42.00 -4.56 3.89
N PRO A 577 -41.70 -4.50 5.21
CA PRO A 577 -40.33 -4.35 5.69
C PRO A 577 -39.42 -5.49 5.20
N THR A 578 -38.18 -5.15 4.85
CA THR A 578 -37.15 -6.11 4.44
C THR A 578 -36.00 -6.16 5.45
N GLY A 579 -35.16 -7.20 5.38
CA GLY A 579 -33.96 -7.29 6.22
C GLY A 579 -34.23 -7.52 7.70
N LEU A 580 -35.37 -8.15 8.06
CA LEU A 580 -35.65 -8.50 9.45
C LEU A 580 -34.60 -9.50 9.98
N THR A 581 -33.91 -9.13 11.06
CA THR A 581 -32.98 -10.00 11.79
C THR A 581 -33.45 -10.20 13.23
N ALA A 582 -33.02 -11.31 13.84
CA ALA A 582 -33.30 -11.62 15.24
C ALA A 582 -32.03 -12.14 15.92
N ALA A 583 -31.51 -11.39 16.90
CA ALA A 583 -30.32 -11.73 17.66
C ALA A 583 -30.69 -12.19 19.07
N ALA A 584 -30.28 -13.40 19.45
CA ALA A 584 -30.50 -13.96 20.78
C ALA A 584 -29.60 -13.31 21.83
N GLY A 585 -30.16 -12.97 22.99
CA GLY A 585 -29.43 -12.59 24.20
C GLY A 585 -29.97 -13.35 25.42
N ASN A 586 -29.42 -13.08 26.61
CA ASN A 586 -29.90 -13.73 27.83
C ASN A 586 -31.28 -13.18 28.24
N GLY A 587 -32.33 -13.98 28.05
CA GLY A 587 -33.72 -13.59 28.35
C GLY A 587 -34.30 -12.55 27.40
N GLN A 588 -33.71 -12.35 26.22
CA GLN A 588 -34.17 -11.35 25.24
C GLN A 588 -33.85 -11.74 23.79
N VAL A 589 -34.60 -11.18 22.84
CA VAL A 589 -34.29 -11.20 21.40
C VAL A 589 -34.30 -9.77 20.87
N ALA A 590 -33.17 -9.30 20.35
CA ALA A 590 -33.09 -8.00 19.67
C ALA A 590 -33.44 -8.14 18.18
N LEU A 591 -34.40 -7.36 17.71
CA LEU A 591 -34.86 -7.35 16.32
C LEU A 591 -34.47 -6.03 15.64
N SER A 592 -34.09 -6.11 14.36
CA SER A 592 -33.93 -4.93 13.49
C SER A 592 -34.41 -5.23 12.07
N TRP A 593 -34.90 -4.21 11.36
CA TRP A 593 -35.34 -4.29 9.97
C TRP A 593 -35.08 -2.97 9.22
N ASN A 594 -35.32 -2.94 7.92
CA ASN A 594 -35.19 -1.73 7.10
C ASN A 594 -36.49 -0.91 7.11
N ALA A 595 -36.38 0.42 7.07
CA ALA A 595 -37.52 1.31 7.00
C ALA A 595 -38.28 1.18 5.65
N SER A 596 -39.55 0.81 5.69
CA SER A 596 -40.46 0.95 4.55
C SER A 596 -40.80 2.42 4.26
N SER A 597 -40.55 2.88 3.04
CA SER A 597 -40.92 4.22 2.59
C SER A 597 -42.43 4.48 2.73
N GLY A 598 -42.78 5.64 3.29
CA GLY A 598 -44.17 6.04 3.54
C GLY A 598 -44.81 5.41 4.79
N ALA A 599 -44.10 4.56 5.53
CA ALA A 599 -44.59 3.99 6.79
C ALA A 599 -44.47 4.99 7.95
N THR A 600 -45.50 5.07 8.78
CA THR A 600 -45.50 5.84 10.03
C THR A 600 -45.33 4.96 11.26
N SER A 601 -45.52 3.64 11.13
CA SER A 601 -45.33 2.66 12.22
C SER A 601 -45.13 1.24 11.70
N TYR A 602 -44.61 0.36 12.56
CA TYR A 602 -44.40 -1.07 12.30
C TYR A 602 -45.03 -1.93 13.40
N ALA A 603 -45.78 -2.96 13.00
CA ALA A 603 -46.29 -3.98 13.91
C ALA A 603 -45.34 -5.18 13.94
N VAL A 604 -44.68 -5.40 15.08
CA VAL A 604 -43.78 -6.54 15.34
C VAL A 604 -44.61 -7.69 15.87
N LYS A 605 -44.50 -8.86 15.25
CA LYS A 605 -45.31 -10.03 15.57
C LYS A 605 -44.44 -11.25 15.85
N ARG A 606 -44.81 -12.05 16.83
CA ARG A 606 -44.09 -13.23 17.32
C ARG A 606 -44.94 -14.49 17.28
N ALA A 607 -44.31 -15.63 16.99
CA ALA A 607 -44.86 -16.97 17.09
C ALA A 607 -43.87 -17.91 17.79
N ALA A 608 -44.38 -18.96 18.46
CA ALA A 608 -43.58 -20.05 19.01
C ALA A 608 -43.33 -21.19 18.00
N THR A 609 -44.00 -21.14 16.84
CA THR A 609 -43.91 -22.12 15.76
C THR A 609 -43.55 -21.43 14.44
N SER A 610 -42.70 -22.07 13.65
CA SER A 610 -42.33 -21.60 12.32
C SER A 610 -43.58 -21.44 11.44
N GLY A 611 -43.67 -20.36 10.67
CA GLY A 611 -44.87 -20.04 9.86
C GLY A 611 -46.10 -19.49 10.60
N GLY A 612 -46.09 -19.37 11.93
CA GLY A 612 -47.20 -18.81 12.72
C GLY A 612 -48.03 -19.85 13.49
N PRO A 613 -49.16 -19.46 14.11
CA PRO A 613 -49.80 -18.14 14.06
C PRO A 613 -49.01 -17.05 14.81
N TYR A 614 -48.95 -15.84 14.23
CA TYR A 614 -48.23 -14.71 14.83
C TYR A 614 -49.15 -13.81 15.65
N THR A 615 -48.63 -13.34 16.78
CA THR A 615 -49.29 -12.37 17.66
C THR A 615 -48.49 -11.07 17.68
N THR A 616 -49.13 -9.91 17.54
CA THR A 616 -48.43 -8.62 17.64
C THR A 616 -47.92 -8.43 19.06
N VAL A 617 -46.60 -8.31 19.21
CA VAL A 617 -45.93 -8.09 20.50
C VAL A 617 -45.58 -6.63 20.74
N ALA A 618 -45.48 -5.82 19.67
CA ALA A 618 -45.30 -4.37 19.77
C ALA A 618 -45.73 -3.64 18.49
N ASN A 619 -46.08 -2.36 18.63
CA ASN A 619 -46.11 -1.41 17.52
C ASN A 619 -45.07 -0.32 17.80
N VAL A 620 -44.15 -0.11 16.87
CA VAL A 620 -43.02 0.83 17.05
C VAL A 620 -42.92 1.80 15.87
N ALA A 621 -42.44 3.02 16.12
CA ALA A 621 -42.19 3.99 15.06
C ALA A 621 -40.79 3.81 14.42
N GLY A 622 -39.84 3.26 15.19
CA GLY A 622 -38.49 2.94 14.71
C GLY A 622 -38.40 1.58 14.04
N THR A 623 -37.19 1.23 13.57
CA THR A 623 -36.94 -0.01 12.82
C THR A 623 -36.22 -1.10 13.64
N SER A 624 -36.38 -1.05 14.95
CA SER A 624 -35.85 -2.04 15.87
C SER A 624 -36.79 -2.25 17.06
N TYR A 625 -36.69 -3.42 17.68
CA TYR A 625 -37.43 -3.76 18.89
C TYR A 625 -36.72 -4.88 19.65
N THR A 626 -36.58 -4.75 20.96
CA THR A 626 -36.05 -5.83 21.81
C THR A 626 -37.20 -6.51 22.52
N ASP A 627 -37.44 -7.78 22.21
CA ASP A 627 -38.41 -8.61 22.91
C ASP A 627 -37.76 -9.24 24.15
N THR A 628 -38.13 -8.75 25.33
CA THR A 628 -37.70 -9.27 26.64
C THR A 628 -38.70 -10.25 27.25
N ALA A 629 -39.83 -10.52 26.57
CA ALA A 629 -40.86 -11.45 27.03
C ALA A 629 -40.63 -12.85 26.46
N VAL A 630 -39.39 -13.33 26.49
CA VAL A 630 -38.90 -14.58 25.89
C VAL A 630 -38.14 -15.42 26.93
N THR A 631 -38.23 -16.74 26.81
CA THR A 631 -37.55 -17.66 27.74
C THR A 631 -36.31 -18.27 27.09
N ASN A 632 -35.20 -18.32 27.83
CA ASN A 632 -33.99 -19.01 27.38
C ASN A 632 -34.26 -20.48 27.03
N GLY A 633 -33.64 -20.97 25.97
CA GLY A 633 -33.82 -22.31 25.40
C GLY A 633 -35.06 -22.46 24.51
N THR A 634 -35.93 -21.45 24.41
CA THR A 634 -37.12 -21.49 23.53
C THR A 634 -36.87 -20.70 22.25
N THR A 635 -37.07 -21.33 21.08
CA THR A 635 -36.96 -20.64 19.79
C THR A 635 -38.23 -19.84 19.52
N TYR A 636 -38.08 -18.55 19.23
CA TYR A 636 -39.18 -17.67 18.82
C TYR A 636 -38.98 -17.23 17.38
N TYR A 637 -40.09 -17.02 16.67
CA TYR A 637 -40.10 -16.58 15.28
C TYR A 637 -40.83 -15.24 15.14
N TYR A 638 -40.29 -14.34 14.33
CA TYR A 638 -40.74 -12.95 14.22
C TYR A 638 -41.02 -12.55 12.77
N VAL A 639 -42.05 -11.72 12.59
CA VAL A 639 -42.35 -11.00 11.34
C VAL A 639 -42.76 -9.56 11.65
N VAL A 640 -42.55 -8.64 10.72
CA VAL A 640 -42.90 -7.21 10.89
C VAL A 640 -43.72 -6.71 9.70
N SER A 641 -44.77 -5.92 9.93
CA SER A 641 -45.53 -5.23 8.88
C SER A 641 -45.50 -3.71 9.06
N ALA A 642 -45.32 -2.95 7.99
CA ALA A 642 -45.34 -1.49 7.97
C ALA A 642 -46.77 -0.95 7.88
N SER A 643 -47.05 0.27 8.33
CA SER A 643 -48.38 0.89 8.27
C SER A 643 -48.30 2.41 8.12
N ASN A 644 -49.28 2.99 7.42
CA ASN A 644 -49.53 4.42 7.37
C ASN A 644 -51.03 4.73 7.28
N SER A 645 -51.40 5.99 7.07
CA SER A 645 -52.81 6.42 6.94
C SER A 645 -53.55 5.83 5.73
N ALA A 646 -52.84 5.28 4.74
CA ALA A 646 -53.40 4.59 3.58
C ALA A 646 -53.53 3.06 3.77
N GLY A 647 -52.94 2.48 4.83
CA GLY A 647 -53.11 1.07 5.19
C GLY A 647 -51.83 0.37 5.68
N SER A 648 -51.94 -0.94 5.98
CA SER A 648 -50.82 -1.79 6.40
C SER A 648 -50.28 -2.64 5.24
N SER A 649 -48.97 -2.86 5.24
CA SER A 649 -48.30 -3.76 4.31
C SER A 649 -48.52 -5.24 4.66
N ALA A 650 -48.06 -6.13 3.77
CA ALA A 650 -47.81 -7.53 4.12
C ALA A 650 -46.69 -7.67 5.18
N ASN A 651 -46.57 -8.85 5.80
CA ASN A 651 -45.49 -9.18 6.72
C ASN A 651 -44.14 -9.35 5.98
N SER A 652 -43.04 -9.03 6.66
CA SER A 652 -41.68 -9.35 6.24
C SER A 652 -41.44 -10.86 6.14
N THR A 653 -40.30 -11.25 5.56
CA THR A 653 -39.76 -12.61 5.75
C THR A 653 -39.54 -12.89 7.23
N GLN A 654 -39.77 -14.14 7.65
CA GLN A 654 -39.67 -14.55 9.05
C GLN A 654 -38.20 -14.67 9.49
N ALA A 655 -37.88 -14.14 10.68
CA ALA A 655 -36.61 -14.38 11.38
C ALA A 655 -36.86 -15.23 12.64
N SER A 656 -35.84 -15.90 13.17
CA SER A 656 -35.95 -16.66 14.43
C SER A 656 -34.71 -16.53 15.30
N ALA A 657 -34.89 -16.69 16.61
CA ALA A 657 -33.81 -16.69 17.59
C ALA A 657 -34.17 -17.56 18.80
N THR A 658 -33.16 -18.19 19.40
CA THR A 658 -33.26 -18.97 20.65
C THR A 658 -32.40 -18.27 21.71
N PRO A 659 -33.00 -17.49 22.63
CA PRO A 659 -32.28 -16.89 23.76
C PRO A 659 -31.53 -17.96 24.56
N THR A 660 -30.28 -17.72 24.95
CA THR A 660 -29.49 -18.65 25.76
C THR A 660 -28.86 -17.92 26.94
N GLY A 661 -28.77 -18.61 28.08
CA GLY A 661 -27.93 -18.16 29.19
C GLY A 661 -26.58 -18.85 29.06
N SER A 662 -25.50 -18.11 28.84
CA SER A 662 -24.17 -18.69 28.67
C SER A 662 -23.21 -18.30 29.79
N VAL A 663 -22.43 -19.29 30.24
CA VAL A 663 -21.12 -19.09 30.88
C VAL A 663 -20.09 -19.55 29.84
N GLN A 664 -19.16 -18.69 29.43
CA GLN A 664 -18.10 -19.00 28.46
C GLN A 664 -16.74 -19.12 29.19
N GLN A 665 -15.95 -20.16 28.87
CA GLN A 665 -14.61 -20.42 29.42
C GLN A 665 -13.51 -19.71 28.59
N PRO A 666 -12.45 -19.13 29.19
CA PRO A 666 -11.30 -18.55 28.48
C PRO A 666 -10.13 -19.55 28.29
N SER A 667 -9.43 -19.48 27.15
CA SER A 667 -8.07 -20.01 26.95
C SER A 667 -7.01 -18.99 27.40
N GLY A 668 -5.85 -19.46 27.89
CA GLY A 668 -4.71 -18.60 28.26
C GLY A 668 -4.17 -18.74 29.70
N LEU A 669 -4.28 -19.89 30.37
CA LEU A 669 -3.68 -20.13 31.70
C LEU A 669 -2.57 -21.17 31.61
N ARG A 670 -1.45 -20.96 32.32
CA ARG A 670 -0.34 -21.95 32.43
C ARG A 670 0.36 -21.93 33.80
N VAL A 671 1.19 -22.95 34.07
CA VAL A 671 2.10 -22.99 35.24
C VAL A 671 3.54 -22.81 34.78
N GLU A 672 4.29 -21.99 35.50
CA GLU A 672 5.74 -21.90 35.35
C GLU A 672 6.45 -22.50 36.57
N TYR A 673 7.61 -23.08 36.30
CA TYR A 673 8.42 -23.83 37.25
C TYR A 673 9.85 -23.33 37.27
N LYS A 674 10.47 -23.38 38.46
CA LYS A 674 11.91 -23.39 38.64
C LYS A 674 12.28 -24.33 39.78
N THR A 675 13.48 -24.88 39.74
CA THR A 675 14.04 -25.73 40.79
C THR A 675 14.63 -24.84 41.90
N GLY A 676 14.09 -24.97 43.11
CA GLY A 676 14.57 -24.24 44.30
C GLY A 676 15.80 -24.88 44.95
N ASP A 677 16.08 -26.13 44.58
CA ASP A 677 17.27 -26.89 44.92
C ASP A 677 17.70 -27.65 43.67
N THR A 678 19.00 -27.72 43.37
CA THR A 678 19.50 -28.48 42.20
C THR A 678 20.09 -29.82 42.60
N ASN A 679 20.18 -30.12 43.90
CA ASN A 679 20.74 -31.36 44.41
C ASN A 679 19.69 -32.48 44.42
N ALA A 680 19.62 -33.22 43.32
CA ALA A 680 18.62 -34.26 43.08
C ALA A 680 18.69 -35.51 43.99
N THR A 681 19.51 -35.50 45.06
CA THR A 681 19.75 -36.68 45.92
C THR A 681 19.66 -36.38 47.42
N ASP A 682 19.13 -35.21 47.80
CA ASP A 682 19.03 -34.80 49.19
C ASP A 682 17.69 -35.21 49.83
N ASN A 683 17.39 -34.69 51.02
CA ASN A 683 16.21 -35.05 51.79
C ASN A 683 15.01 -34.10 51.61
N GLN A 684 15.03 -33.22 50.62
CA GLN A 684 13.95 -32.27 50.36
C GLN A 684 13.83 -31.89 48.87
N MET A 685 12.64 -31.97 48.31
CA MET A 685 12.39 -31.49 46.94
C MET A 685 11.83 -30.07 47.01
N LYS A 686 12.29 -29.16 46.13
CA LYS A 686 11.84 -27.75 46.13
C LYS A 686 11.27 -27.29 44.79
N PRO A 687 10.06 -27.74 44.40
CA PRO A 687 9.42 -27.26 43.19
C PRO A 687 8.82 -25.87 43.39
N HIS A 688 9.48 -24.82 42.91
CA HIS A 688 8.94 -23.46 43.01
C HIS A 688 8.04 -23.18 41.80
N LEU A 689 6.82 -22.70 42.05
CA LEU A 689 5.75 -22.63 41.04
C LEU A 689 5.16 -21.22 40.95
N ARG A 690 4.55 -20.88 39.81
CA ARG A 690 3.62 -19.75 39.68
C ARG A 690 2.59 -20.00 38.56
N ILE A 691 1.38 -19.48 38.69
CA ILE A 691 0.35 -19.54 37.62
C ILE A 691 0.37 -18.21 36.86
N VAL A 692 0.36 -18.28 35.53
CA VAL A 692 0.28 -17.12 34.63
C VAL A 692 -1.07 -17.10 33.92
N ASN A 693 -1.71 -15.93 33.90
CA ASN A 693 -2.97 -15.70 33.18
C ASN A 693 -2.75 -14.76 32.00
N GLU A 694 -2.72 -15.32 30.81
CA GLU A 694 -2.72 -14.61 29.51
C GLU A 694 -4.12 -14.58 28.89
N SER A 695 -5.13 -15.12 29.56
CA SER A 695 -6.50 -14.97 29.10
C SER A 695 -6.94 -13.50 29.22
N GLY A 696 -7.82 -13.05 28.34
CA GLY A 696 -8.35 -11.67 28.34
C GLY A 696 -9.28 -11.34 29.52
N SER A 697 -9.35 -12.18 30.55
CA SER A 697 -10.26 -12.04 31.69
C SER A 697 -9.61 -12.50 33.01
N ALA A 698 -10.03 -11.91 34.13
CA ALA A 698 -9.59 -12.35 35.45
C ALA A 698 -10.13 -13.75 35.81
N VAL A 699 -9.35 -14.55 36.55
CA VAL A 699 -9.70 -15.92 36.94
C VAL A 699 -9.60 -16.08 38.46
N ASN A 700 -10.62 -16.64 39.11
CA ASN A 700 -10.55 -16.95 40.54
C ASN A 700 -9.53 -18.06 40.80
N LEU A 701 -8.54 -17.82 41.66
CA LEU A 701 -7.53 -18.84 41.99
C LEU A 701 -8.13 -20.05 42.71
N SER A 702 -9.23 -19.86 43.44
CA SER A 702 -9.95 -20.95 44.12
C SER A 702 -10.57 -21.99 43.18
N GLU A 703 -10.64 -21.69 41.89
CA GLU A 703 -11.09 -22.65 40.86
C GLU A 703 -9.93 -23.51 40.34
N LEU A 704 -8.68 -23.23 40.72
CA LEU A 704 -7.49 -23.84 40.14
C LEU A 704 -6.82 -24.84 41.09
N THR A 705 -6.22 -25.89 40.52
CA THR A 705 -5.27 -26.77 41.22
C THR A 705 -4.04 -27.07 40.36
N ILE A 706 -2.87 -27.26 40.98
CA ILE A 706 -1.61 -27.63 40.31
C ILE A 706 -1.21 -29.03 40.72
N ARG A 707 -0.73 -29.88 39.81
CA ARG A 707 -0.11 -31.18 40.14
C ARG A 707 1.35 -31.27 39.72
N TYR A 708 2.20 -31.66 40.66
CA TYR A 708 3.62 -31.97 40.48
C TYR A 708 3.86 -33.46 40.79
N TRP A 709 4.31 -34.22 39.80
CA TRP A 709 4.50 -35.66 39.89
C TRP A 709 5.95 -36.06 40.13
N TYR A 710 6.13 -37.05 41.01
CA TYR A 710 7.43 -37.55 41.45
C TYR A 710 7.33 -39.04 41.83
N SER A 711 8.48 -39.68 41.96
CA SER A 711 8.66 -41.01 42.50
C SER A 711 8.95 -40.91 43.99
N LYS A 712 8.16 -41.58 44.82
CA LYS A 712 8.24 -41.42 46.27
C LYS A 712 9.52 -42.00 46.90
N ASP A 713 10.25 -42.85 46.17
CA ASP A 713 11.49 -43.50 46.60
C ASP A 713 11.38 -44.14 48.00
N GLY A 714 10.37 -45.00 48.17
CA GLY A 714 10.08 -45.72 49.42
C GLY A 714 8.66 -45.50 49.95
N ASN A 715 8.32 -46.16 51.06
CA ASN A 715 6.96 -46.15 51.63
C ASN A 715 6.77 -45.20 52.81
N VAL A 716 7.59 -44.14 52.92
CA VAL A 716 7.51 -43.16 54.01
C VAL A 716 6.57 -42.01 53.63
N ALA A 717 5.74 -41.54 54.55
CA ALA A 717 4.82 -40.42 54.29
C ALA A 717 5.56 -39.11 54.01
N ASP A 718 5.11 -38.39 52.97
CA ASP A 718 5.59 -37.07 52.58
C ASP A 718 4.92 -35.95 53.38
N GLN A 719 5.63 -34.84 53.56
CA GLN A 719 5.17 -33.62 54.20
C GLN A 719 5.40 -32.44 53.26
N TYR A 720 4.39 -31.58 53.14
CA TYR A 720 4.47 -30.34 52.37
C TYR A 720 4.69 -29.15 53.28
N ASN A 721 5.57 -28.25 52.86
CA ASN A 721 5.81 -26.96 53.49
C ASN A 721 5.74 -25.87 52.40
N CYS A 722 4.98 -24.81 52.66
CA CYS A 722 5.07 -23.57 51.90
C CYS A 722 6.09 -22.68 52.61
N ASP A 723 7.28 -22.56 52.05
CA ASP A 723 8.36 -21.76 52.64
C ASP A 723 8.09 -20.25 52.44
N TRP A 724 7.49 -19.87 51.31
CA TRP A 724 6.97 -18.51 51.04
C TRP A 724 5.99 -18.50 49.85
N ALA A 725 4.97 -17.65 49.89
CA ALA A 725 4.11 -17.39 48.72
C ALA A 725 3.57 -15.96 48.71
N GLN A 726 3.61 -15.28 47.55
CA GLN A 726 3.10 -13.91 47.40
C GLN A 726 1.58 -13.82 47.64
N ILE A 727 0.84 -14.87 47.30
CA ILE A 727 -0.60 -15.03 47.58
C ILE A 727 -0.91 -15.49 49.02
N GLY A 728 0.14 -15.63 49.86
CA GLY A 728 0.06 -16.06 51.25
C GLY A 728 -0.01 -17.58 51.41
N CYS A 729 0.92 -18.17 52.18
CA CYS A 729 0.95 -19.62 52.42
C CYS A 729 -0.31 -20.14 53.13
N SER A 730 -1.00 -19.32 53.93
CA SER A 730 -2.28 -19.70 54.57
C SER A 730 -3.42 -19.92 53.57
N ASN A 731 -3.27 -19.48 52.32
CA ASN A 731 -4.24 -19.65 51.25
C ASN A 731 -3.94 -20.86 50.35
N ILE A 732 -2.86 -21.60 50.61
CA ILE A 732 -2.44 -22.76 49.81
C ILE A 732 -2.65 -24.01 50.66
N SER A 733 -3.40 -24.96 50.12
CA SER A 733 -3.58 -26.28 50.70
C SER A 733 -2.92 -27.32 49.81
N ALA A 734 -2.17 -28.23 50.42
CA ALA A 734 -1.49 -29.32 49.73
C ALA A 734 -2.10 -30.67 50.09
N SER A 735 -2.21 -31.55 49.11
CA SER A 735 -2.53 -32.97 49.30
C SER A 735 -1.65 -33.84 48.43
N PHE A 736 -1.36 -35.05 48.89
CA PHE A 736 -0.60 -36.03 48.13
C PHE A 736 -1.54 -37.11 47.58
N GLY A 737 -1.40 -37.43 46.30
CA GLY A 737 -2.13 -38.50 45.65
C GLY A 737 -1.20 -39.54 45.02
N SER A 738 -1.77 -40.68 44.63
CA SER A 738 -1.07 -41.73 43.89
C SER A 738 -1.13 -41.47 42.39
N ALA A 739 -0.01 -41.66 41.69
CA ALA A 739 0.09 -41.64 40.24
C ALA A 739 0.51 -43.00 39.68
N SER A 740 0.37 -43.19 38.37
CA SER A 740 0.87 -44.36 37.66
C SER A 740 1.45 -43.93 36.31
N GLY A 741 2.77 -44.05 36.13
CA GLY A 741 3.43 -43.71 34.88
C GLY A 741 4.96 -43.70 35.02
N GLU A 742 5.68 -43.56 33.89
CA GLU A 742 7.15 -43.50 33.91
C GLU A 742 7.61 -42.27 34.71
N GLY A 743 8.48 -42.50 35.71
CA GLY A 743 9.03 -41.46 36.58
C GLY A 743 8.07 -40.89 37.65
N ALA A 744 6.89 -41.48 37.87
CA ALA A 744 6.02 -41.06 38.96
C ALA A 744 5.08 -42.16 39.48
N ASP A 745 5.11 -42.36 40.80
CA ASP A 745 4.13 -43.14 41.55
C ASP A 745 3.26 -42.27 42.47
N SER A 746 3.60 -40.98 42.60
CA SER A 746 2.98 -40.03 43.51
C SER A 746 2.88 -38.63 42.88
N TYR A 747 2.00 -37.79 43.43
CA TYR A 747 1.96 -36.37 43.09
C TYR A 747 1.62 -35.49 44.29
N LEU A 748 2.14 -34.27 44.28
CA LEU A 748 1.70 -33.15 45.09
C LEU A 748 0.62 -32.39 44.31
N GLU A 749 -0.56 -32.21 44.91
CA GLU A 749 -1.59 -31.29 44.42
C GLU A 749 -1.67 -30.06 45.32
N LEU A 750 -1.54 -28.88 44.71
CA LEU A 750 -1.79 -27.59 45.38
C LEU A 750 -3.17 -27.06 44.98
N SER A 751 -3.92 -26.59 45.97
CA SER A 751 -5.22 -25.93 45.81
C SER A 751 -5.23 -24.60 46.55
N PHE A 752 -6.08 -23.68 46.10
CA PHE A 752 -6.12 -22.31 46.62
C PHE A 752 -7.46 -22.01 47.30
N SER A 753 -7.42 -21.33 48.45
CA SER A 753 -8.63 -20.87 49.13
C SER A 753 -9.25 -19.66 48.41
N ALA A 754 -10.50 -19.33 48.71
CA ALA A 754 -11.11 -18.08 48.23
C ALA A 754 -10.33 -16.82 48.66
N GLY A 755 -9.56 -16.90 49.76
CA GLY A 755 -8.69 -15.82 50.24
C GLY A 755 -7.47 -15.54 49.35
N ALA A 756 -7.15 -16.41 48.39
CA ALA A 756 -6.11 -16.18 47.39
C ALA A 756 -6.52 -15.11 46.34
N GLY A 757 -7.82 -14.82 46.20
CA GLY A 757 -8.33 -13.79 45.31
C GLY A 757 -8.37 -14.20 43.82
N GLN A 758 -8.39 -13.18 42.96
CA GLN A 758 -8.45 -13.33 41.50
C GLN A 758 -7.10 -13.00 40.87
N LEU A 759 -6.74 -13.80 39.87
CA LEU A 759 -5.60 -13.54 39.00
C LEU A 759 -6.07 -12.75 37.77
N ALA A 760 -5.69 -11.46 37.71
CA ALA A 760 -6.06 -10.59 36.60
C ALA A 760 -5.48 -11.06 35.25
N ALA A 761 -6.09 -10.61 34.15
CA ALA A 761 -5.54 -10.81 32.81
C ALA A 761 -4.13 -10.19 32.70
N GLY A 762 -3.19 -10.91 32.10
CA GLY A 762 -1.77 -10.54 32.01
C GLY A 762 -0.95 -10.73 33.28
N ALA A 763 -1.55 -11.16 34.41
CA ALA A 763 -0.87 -11.27 35.70
C ALA A 763 -0.35 -12.69 36.00
N ASN A 764 0.51 -12.81 37.02
CA ASN A 764 0.90 -14.11 37.62
C ASN A 764 0.78 -14.09 39.15
N THR A 765 0.75 -15.28 39.77
CA THR A 765 0.56 -15.44 41.23
C THR A 765 1.75 -14.98 42.08
N GLY A 766 2.87 -14.57 41.47
CA GLY A 766 4.14 -14.50 42.18
C GLY A 766 4.70 -15.88 42.54
N ASP A 767 5.86 -15.91 43.18
CA ASP A 767 6.58 -17.14 43.56
C ASP A 767 5.80 -17.90 44.65
N ILE A 768 5.59 -19.20 44.43
CA ILE A 768 5.12 -20.18 45.41
C ILE A 768 6.29 -21.13 45.69
N GLN A 769 7.02 -20.86 46.77
CA GLN A 769 8.17 -21.64 47.20
C GLN A 769 7.71 -22.86 47.99
N SER A 770 7.57 -23.98 47.28
CA SER A 770 7.16 -25.25 47.88
C SER A 770 8.36 -26.10 48.26
N ARG A 771 8.24 -26.82 49.37
CA ARG A 771 9.20 -27.83 49.80
C ARG A 771 8.50 -29.10 50.26
N ILE A 772 8.97 -30.24 49.78
CA ILE A 772 8.48 -31.58 50.13
C ILE A 772 9.60 -32.31 50.86
N ASN A 773 9.31 -32.93 52.01
CA ASN A 773 10.25 -33.81 52.71
C ASN A 773 9.56 -35.07 53.22
N LYS A 774 10.29 -36.19 53.36
CA LYS A 774 9.76 -37.37 54.06
C LYS A 774 9.66 -37.08 55.55
N SER A 775 8.67 -37.66 56.22
CA SER A 775 8.49 -37.53 57.68
C SER A 775 9.69 -37.99 58.52
N ASN A 776 10.57 -38.84 57.98
CA ASN A 776 11.82 -39.27 58.60
C ASN A 776 13.09 -38.63 57.99
N TRP A 777 12.94 -37.68 57.05
CA TRP A 777 14.03 -37.02 56.34
C TRP A 777 15.00 -37.94 55.58
N SER A 778 14.56 -39.14 55.16
CA SER A 778 15.35 -39.93 54.21
C SER A 778 15.36 -39.29 52.82
N ASN A 779 16.43 -39.51 52.05
CA ASN A 779 16.65 -38.85 50.77
C ASN A 779 15.64 -39.25 49.68
N TYR A 780 15.48 -38.38 48.68
CA TYR A 780 14.83 -38.63 47.39
C TYR A 780 15.89 -38.83 46.30
N ASN A 781 15.47 -39.32 45.15
CA ASN A 781 16.21 -39.35 43.90
C ASN A 781 15.44 -38.56 42.84
N GLU A 782 15.46 -37.23 42.92
CA GLU A 782 14.66 -36.36 42.03
C GLU A 782 14.99 -36.54 40.54
N ALA A 783 16.17 -37.09 40.22
CA ALA A 783 16.57 -37.35 38.84
C ALA A 783 15.67 -38.38 38.12
N ASN A 784 14.91 -39.20 38.86
CA ASN A 784 13.93 -40.13 38.29
C ASN A 784 12.49 -39.55 38.28
N ASP A 785 12.29 -38.32 38.75
CA ASP A 785 10.95 -37.73 38.86
C ASP A 785 10.47 -37.18 37.53
N TYR A 786 9.20 -37.44 37.22
CA TYR A 786 8.55 -36.99 36.00
C TYR A 786 8.62 -35.47 35.83
N SER A 787 8.33 -34.72 36.89
CA SER A 787 8.21 -33.25 36.84
C SER A 787 9.53 -32.52 37.09
N TYR A 788 10.55 -33.20 37.63
CA TYR A 788 11.78 -32.55 38.04
C TYR A 788 12.62 -32.15 36.83
N ASN A 789 13.14 -30.92 36.86
CA ASN A 789 14.17 -30.46 35.94
C ASN A 789 15.19 -29.61 36.68
N GLY A 790 16.30 -30.24 37.07
CA GLY A 790 17.40 -29.60 37.81
C GLY A 790 18.14 -28.50 37.04
N THR A 791 17.88 -28.31 35.74
CA THR A 791 18.50 -27.22 34.95
C THR A 791 17.69 -25.92 34.98
N MET A 792 16.40 -25.97 35.36
CA MET A 792 15.51 -24.81 35.33
C MET A 792 15.67 -23.96 36.60
N THR A 793 16.73 -23.16 36.67
CA THR A 793 17.01 -22.27 37.82
C THR A 793 16.29 -20.91 37.73
N SER A 794 15.61 -20.64 36.60
CA SER A 794 14.71 -19.50 36.39
C SER A 794 13.32 -20.00 35.99
N TYR A 795 12.28 -19.20 36.25
CA TYR A 795 10.91 -19.55 35.88
C TYR A 795 10.76 -19.74 34.37
N GLY A 796 10.22 -20.89 33.98
CA GLY A 796 9.84 -21.18 32.61
C GLY A 796 8.78 -22.27 32.55
N SER A 797 8.27 -22.54 31.35
CA SER A 797 7.26 -23.59 31.14
C SER A 797 7.88 -24.98 31.33
N ASN A 798 7.29 -25.76 32.23
CA ASN A 798 7.56 -27.19 32.37
C ASN A 798 6.23 -27.93 32.21
N GLU A 799 5.97 -28.43 31.01
CA GLU A 799 4.69 -29.06 30.66
C GLU A 799 4.46 -30.38 31.42
N ARG A 800 5.48 -30.91 32.10
CA ARG A 800 5.34 -32.07 32.98
C ARG A 800 4.75 -31.72 34.36
N ILE A 801 4.21 -30.52 34.52
CA ILE A 801 3.44 -30.05 35.68
C ILE A 801 2.09 -29.58 35.14
N ALA A 802 0.97 -30.01 35.74
CA ALA A 802 -0.35 -29.66 35.23
C ALA A 802 -1.08 -28.61 36.04
N LEU A 803 -1.95 -27.89 35.34
CA LEU A 803 -2.95 -27.00 35.88
C LEU A 803 -4.35 -27.52 35.55
N TYR A 804 -5.22 -27.52 36.56
CA TYR A 804 -6.63 -27.87 36.40
C TYR A 804 -7.49 -26.67 36.78
N ARG A 805 -8.66 -26.56 36.15
CA ARG A 805 -9.73 -25.65 36.57
C ARG A 805 -10.99 -26.44 36.84
N ASN A 806 -11.51 -26.34 38.06
CA ASN A 806 -12.67 -27.10 38.54
C ASN A 806 -12.52 -28.62 38.28
N GLY A 807 -11.29 -29.13 38.46
CA GLY A 807 -10.97 -30.55 38.27
C GLY A 807 -10.71 -30.99 36.82
N VAL A 808 -10.76 -30.07 35.84
CA VAL A 808 -10.48 -30.37 34.42
C VAL A 808 -9.07 -29.90 34.07
N LEU A 809 -8.25 -30.76 33.44
CA LEU A 809 -6.90 -30.42 32.98
C LEU A 809 -6.98 -29.34 31.91
N ILE A 810 -6.34 -28.20 32.15
CA ILE A 810 -6.34 -27.05 31.23
C ILE A 810 -4.94 -26.69 30.70
N TRP A 811 -3.86 -27.21 31.31
CA TRP A 811 -2.48 -27.00 30.86
C TRP A 811 -1.54 -28.08 31.45
N GLY A 812 -0.51 -28.52 30.72
CA GLY A 812 0.45 -29.57 31.13
C GLY A 812 0.03 -31.02 30.84
N SER A 813 0.82 -32.01 31.28
CA SER A 813 0.62 -33.44 31.02
C SER A 813 0.84 -34.33 32.26
N GLU A 814 0.02 -35.39 32.43
CA GLU A 814 0.16 -36.39 33.50
C GLU A 814 1.10 -37.56 33.12
N PRO A 815 1.76 -38.24 34.09
CA PRO A 815 2.58 -39.44 33.84
C PRO A 815 1.75 -40.61 33.33
N GLY A 816 2.23 -41.31 32.29
CA GLY A 816 1.60 -42.54 31.75
C GLY A 816 0.32 -42.35 30.91
N GLY A 817 -0.34 -41.19 31.00
CA GLY A 817 -1.44 -40.82 30.11
C GLY A 817 -0.94 -40.32 28.77
N SER A 818 -1.64 -40.67 27.70
CA SER A 818 -1.51 -40.02 26.39
C SER A 818 -1.49 -38.51 26.59
N GLN A 819 -0.55 -37.82 25.91
CA GLN A 819 -0.62 -36.38 25.67
C GLN A 819 -2.09 -35.95 25.49
N PRO A 820 -2.52 -34.74 25.90
CA PRO A 820 -3.55 -34.11 25.08
C PRO A 820 -2.98 -34.16 23.66
N GLY A 821 -3.49 -35.08 22.85
CA GLY A 821 -2.91 -35.42 21.56
C GLY A 821 -2.67 -34.11 20.81
N PRO A 822 -1.56 -33.99 20.06
CA PRO A 822 -1.08 -32.71 19.55
C PRO A 822 -2.28 -31.92 19.06
N ALA A 823 -2.62 -30.79 19.70
CA ALA A 823 -3.87 -30.10 19.38
C ALA A 823 -4.00 -29.99 17.86
N ALA A 824 -5.22 -30.28 17.33
CA ALA A 824 -5.44 -30.26 15.89
C ALA A 824 -4.78 -28.98 15.33
N PRO A 825 -3.88 -29.11 14.33
CA PRO A 825 -3.00 -28.02 13.95
C PRO A 825 -3.84 -26.80 13.56
N ALA A 826 -3.33 -25.60 13.79
CA ALA A 826 -4.06 -24.38 13.43
C ALA A 826 -4.38 -24.38 11.92
N ALA A 827 -5.52 -23.79 11.53
CA ALA A 827 -5.89 -23.67 10.12
C ALA A 827 -4.73 -23.03 9.33
N PRO A 828 -4.35 -23.57 8.16
CA PRO A 828 -3.31 -22.99 7.34
C PRO A 828 -3.63 -21.53 6.98
N THR A 829 -2.63 -20.67 7.08
CA THR A 829 -2.73 -19.25 6.73
C THR A 829 -2.02 -18.98 5.41
N GLY A 830 -2.36 -17.86 4.76
CA GLY A 830 -1.69 -17.43 3.53
C GLY A 830 -1.93 -18.35 2.33
N LEU A 831 -3.07 -19.05 2.28
CA LEU A 831 -3.45 -19.83 1.09
C LEU A 831 -3.57 -18.89 -0.11
N THR A 832 -2.79 -19.15 -1.15
CA THR A 832 -2.87 -18.48 -2.45
C THR A 832 -3.30 -19.49 -3.52
N ALA A 833 -4.00 -19.00 -4.55
CA ALA A 833 -4.38 -19.77 -5.72
C ALA A 833 -4.04 -18.98 -6.98
N VAL A 834 -3.12 -19.50 -7.78
CA VAL A 834 -2.63 -18.88 -9.01
C VAL A 834 -3.16 -19.66 -10.20
N ALA A 835 -3.96 -19.00 -11.03
CA ALA A 835 -4.50 -19.56 -12.26
C ALA A 835 -3.40 -19.76 -13.30
N GLY A 836 -3.38 -20.92 -13.94
CA GLY A 836 -2.64 -21.20 -15.17
C GLY A 836 -3.56 -21.82 -16.22
N ASN A 837 -3.00 -22.21 -17.37
CA ASN A 837 -3.76 -22.88 -18.42
C ASN A 837 -4.09 -24.32 -18.02
N GLY A 838 -5.37 -24.61 -17.77
CA GLY A 838 -5.85 -25.94 -17.37
C GLY A 838 -5.37 -26.36 -15.98
N GLN A 839 -4.87 -25.43 -15.16
CA GLN A 839 -4.34 -25.73 -13.84
C GLN A 839 -4.46 -24.56 -12.86
N VAL A 840 -4.46 -24.85 -11.57
CA VAL A 840 -4.34 -23.86 -10.49
C VAL A 840 -3.21 -24.28 -9.56
N ALA A 841 -2.16 -23.46 -9.47
CA ALA A 841 -1.09 -23.65 -8.50
C ALA A 841 -1.49 -23.05 -7.14
N LEU A 842 -1.43 -23.84 -6.09
CA LEU A 842 -1.77 -23.46 -4.72
C LEU A 842 -0.51 -23.48 -3.85
N SER A 843 -0.39 -22.51 -2.95
CA SER A 843 0.63 -22.52 -1.89
C SER A 843 0.08 -21.92 -0.60
N TRP A 844 0.62 -22.33 0.56
CA TRP A 844 0.21 -21.83 1.88
C TRP A 844 1.39 -21.88 2.87
N SER A 845 1.22 -21.28 4.05
CA SER A 845 2.21 -21.37 5.13
C SER A 845 2.04 -22.68 5.92
N ALA A 846 3.15 -23.25 6.40
CA ALA A 846 3.11 -24.46 7.21
C ALA A 846 2.43 -24.20 8.56
N SER A 847 1.47 -25.05 8.94
CA SER A 847 0.87 -25.06 10.27
C SER A 847 1.75 -25.86 11.24
N SER A 848 2.10 -25.26 12.38
CA SER A 848 2.88 -25.95 13.42
C SER A 848 2.16 -27.24 13.87
N GLY A 849 2.89 -28.37 13.89
CA GLY A 849 2.35 -29.67 14.27
C GLY A 849 1.52 -30.40 13.20
N ALA A 850 1.40 -29.87 11.98
CA ALA A 850 0.72 -30.55 10.86
C ALA A 850 1.64 -31.58 10.18
N THR A 851 1.09 -32.77 9.90
CA THR A 851 1.80 -33.83 9.15
C THR A 851 1.25 -34.02 7.74
N SER A 852 0.05 -33.48 7.45
CA SER A 852 -0.54 -33.48 6.12
C SER A 852 -1.53 -32.32 5.94
N TYR A 853 -1.85 -31.99 4.69
CA TYR A 853 -2.80 -30.95 4.30
C TYR A 853 -3.82 -31.51 3.32
N ALA A 854 -5.11 -31.37 3.65
CA ALA A 854 -6.21 -31.67 2.74
C ALA A 854 -6.55 -30.42 1.94
N VAL A 855 -6.24 -30.43 0.65
CA VAL A 855 -6.63 -29.41 -0.32
C VAL A 855 -8.05 -29.70 -0.77
N LYS A 856 -8.95 -28.75 -0.59
CA LYS A 856 -10.37 -28.89 -0.93
C LYS A 856 -10.80 -27.81 -1.90
N ARG A 857 -11.71 -28.17 -2.81
CA ARG A 857 -12.20 -27.34 -3.90
C ARG A 857 -13.72 -27.27 -3.89
N ALA A 858 -14.28 -26.12 -4.25
CA ALA A 858 -15.70 -25.92 -4.51
C ALA A 858 -15.91 -25.16 -5.83
N ALA A 859 -17.09 -25.34 -6.44
CA ALA A 859 -17.51 -24.58 -7.61
C ALA A 859 -18.24 -23.26 -7.25
N THR A 860 -18.57 -23.06 -5.98
CA THR A 860 -19.28 -21.90 -5.44
C THR A 860 -18.59 -21.38 -4.19
N SER A 861 -18.51 -20.06 -4.05
CA SER A 861 -17.89 -19.41 -2.89
C SER A 861 -18.62 -19.81 -1.60
N GLY A 862 -17.86 -20.18 -0.57
CA GLY A 862 -18.38 -20.67 0.71
C GLY A 862 -18.70 -22.18 0.74
N GLY A 863 -18.49 -22.91 -0.36
CA GLY A 863 -18.69 -24.36 -0.44
C GLY A 863 -20.02 -24.78 -1.09
N PRO A 864 -20.37 -26.08 -1.05
CA PRO A 864 -19.70 -27.17 -0.34
C PRO A 864 -18.33 -27.54 -0.97
N TYR A 865 -17.32 -27.78 -0.14
CA TYR A 865 -15.96 -28.15 -0.57
C TYR A 865 -15.74 -29.66 -0.59
N THR A 866 -15.07 -30.16 -1.62
CA THR A 866 -14.63 -31.56 -1.76
C THR A 866 -13.10 -31.65 -1.74
N THR A 867 -12.53 -32.62 -1.04
CA THR A 867 -11.07 -32.83 -1.03
C THR A 867 -10.59 -33.29 -2.39
N VAL A 868 -9.66 -32.54 -3.00
CA VAL A 868 -9.05 -32.85 -4.30
C VAL A 868 -7.65 -33.46 -4.15
N ALA A 869 -6.95 -33.19 -3.06
CA ALA A 869 -5.67 -33.82 -2.75
C ALA A 869 -5.36 -33.82 -1.25
N ASN A 870 -4.52 -34.76 -0.81
CA ASN A 870 -3.83 -34.70 0.47
C ASN A 870 -2.32 -34.66 0.22
N VAL A 871 -1.64 -33.64 0.71
CA VAL A 871 -0.20 -33.44 0.47
C VAL A 871 0.56 -33.27 1.79
N ALA A 872 1.83 -33.65 1.81
CA ALA A 872 2.70 -33.45 2.97
C ALA A 872 3.40 -32.08 2.96
N GLY A 873 3.60 -31.49 1.78
CA GLY A 873 4.18 -30.16 1.59
C GLY A 873 3.15 -29.04 1.64
N THR A 874 3.60 -27.80 1.49
CA THR A 874 2.77 -26.60 1.57
C THR A 874 2.40 -26.00 0.21
N SER A 875 2.40 -26.83 -0.82
CA SER A 875 1.98 -26.46 -2.17
C SER A 875 1.33 -27.64 -2.89
N TYR A 876 0.48 -27.34 -3.87
CA TYR A 876 -0.19 -28.31 -4.72
C TYR A 876 -0.65 -27.65 -6.03
N THR A 877 -0.48 -28.32 -7.16
CA THR A 877 -1.05 -27.86 -8.44
C THR A 877 -2.25 -28.72 -8.80
N ASP A 878 -3.44 -28.10 -8.85
CA ASP A 878 -4.67 -28.74 -9.29
C ASP A 878 -4.80 -28.64 -10.81
N THR A 879 -4.58 -29.75 -11.51
CA THR A 879 -4.72 -29.86 -12.97
C THR A 879 -6.10 -30.39 -13.40
N ASN A 880 -6.99 -30.70 -12.45
CA ASN A 880 -8.32 -31.23 -12.73
C ASN A 880 -9.38 -30.11 -12.76
N VAL A 881 -9.05 -29.03 -13.46
CA VAL A 881 -9.82 -27.78 -13.50
C VAL A 881 -10.09 -27.37 -14.94
N THR A 882 -11.23 -26.74 -15.17
CA THR A 882 -11.63 -26.25 -16.49
C THR A 882 -11.40 -24.75 -16.58
N ASN A 883 -10.71 -24.32 -17.64
CA ASN A 883 -10.52 -22.90 -17.91
C ASN A 883 -11.86 -22.15 -17.97
N GLY A 884 -11.90 -20.92 -17.48
CA GLY A 884 -13.12 -20.11 -17.41
C GLY A 884 -14.09 -20.52 -16.29
N THR A 885 -13.79 -21.55 -15.49
CA THR A 885 -14.57 -21.88 -14.28
C THR A 885 -13.83 -21.39 -13.05
N THR A 886 -14.46 -20.55 -12.22
CA THR A 886 -13.83 -20.12 -10.96
C THR A 886 -13.94 -21.25 -9.95
N TYR A 887 -12.79 -21.71 -9.45
CA TYR A 887 -12.72 -22.69 -8.38
C TYR A 887 -12.30 -22.02 -7.08
N TYR A 888 -12.92 -22.45 -6.00
CA TYR A 888 -12.69 -21.94 -4.65
C TYR A 888 -11.97 -22.99 -3.83
N TYR A 889 -10.80 -22.65 -3.32
CA TYR A 889 -9.93 -23.54 -2.58
C TYR A 889 -9.88 -23.17 -1.11
N VAL A 890 -9.87 -24.20 -0.29
CA VAL A 890 -9.52 -24.12 1.13
C VAL A 890 -8.59 -25.27 1.46
N VAL A 891 -7.70 -25.06 2.41
CA VAL A 891 -6.80 -26.11 2.88
C VAL A 891 -7.03 -26.29 4.38
N SER A 892 -7.11 -27.54 4.83
CA SER A 892 -7.08 -27.86 6.26
C SER A 892 -5.85 -28.69 6.57
N SER A 893 -5.11 -28.34 7.61
CA SER A 893 -4.01 -29.15 8.11
C SER A 893 -4.52 -30.29 8.98
N SER A 894 -3.80 -31.39 9.04
CA SER A 894 -4.10 -32.52 9.91
C SER A 894 -2.86 -33.18 10.46
N ASN A 895 -3.04 -33.81 11.62
CA ASN A 895 -2.09 -34.73 12.23
C ASN A 895 -2.85 -35.91 12.86
N SER A 896 -2.18 -36.72 13.67
CA SER A 896 -2.77 -37.87 14.36
C SER A 896 -3.89 -37.53 15.35
N ALA A 897 -4.08 -36.25 15.73
CA ALA A 897 -5.11 -35.80 16.67
C ALA A 897 -6.36 -35.18 16.02
N GLY A 898 -6.31 -34.80 14.74
CA GLY A 898 -7.47 -34.28 14.01
C GLY A 898 -7.13 -33.30 12.88
N SER A 899 -8.17 -32.82 12.20
CA SER A 899 -8.06 -31.80 11.16
C SER A 899 -8.44 -30.43 11.71
N SER A 900 -7.74 -29.40 11.23
CA SER A 900 -8.04 -28.00 11.50
C SER A 900 -9.36 -27.56 10.85
N ALA A 901 -9.83 -26.37 11.23
CA ALA A 901 -10.75 -25.62 10.37
C ALA A 901 -10.11 -25.34 9.01
N ASN A 902 -10.93 -25.07 8.00
CA ASN A 902 -10.45 -24.64 6.68
C ASN A 902 -9.72 -23.30 6.81
N SER A 903 -8.67 -23.11 6.00
CA SER A 903 -8.05 -21.80 5.78
C SER A 903 -9.08 -20.78 5.31
N SER A 904 -8.67 -19.50 5.28
CA SER A 904 -9.38 -18.53 4.44
C SER A 904 -9.44 -19.05 3.00
N GLN A 905 -10.59 -18.84 2.36
CA GLN A 905 -10.81 -19.31 1.00
C GLN A 905 -9.98 -18.48 0.01
N ALA A 906 -9.22 -19.18 -0.83
CA ALA A 906 -8.64 -18.60 -2.04
C ALA A 906 -9.51 -18.99 -3.24
N SER A 907 -9.43 -18.25 -4.33
CA SER A 907 -10.09 -18.64 -5.57
C SER A 907 -9.22 -18.31 -6.76
N ALA A 908 -9.28 -19.17 -7.76
CA ALA A 908 -8.64 -18.95 -9.04
C ALA A 908 -9.58 -19.42 -10.14
N GLN A 909 -9.62 -18.66 -11.23
CA GLN A 909 -10.23 -19.08 -12.48
C GLN A 909 -9.08 -19.41 -13.43
N PRO A 910 -8.70 -20.70 -13.60
CA PRO A 910 -7.77 -21.08 -14.65
C PRO A 910 -8.26 -20.52 -15.99
N GLN A 911 -7.36 -20.04 -16.83
CA GLN A 911 -7.70 -19.42 -18.10
C GLN A 911 -6.83 -19.98 -19.20
N ASP A 912 -7.44 -20.21 -20.35
CA ASP A 912 -6.71 -20.51 -21.56
C ASP A 912 -6.17 -19.19 -22.11
N ASN A 913 -4.93 -18.86 -21.76
CA ASN A 913 -4.29 -17.63 -22.24
C ASN A 913 -3.79 -17.76 -23.68
N SER A 914 -3.98 -18.92 -24.34
CA SER A 914 -3.58 -19.12 -25.74
C SER A 914 -4.33 -18.23 -26.73
N GLY A 915 -5.39 -17.54 -26.29
CA GLY A 915 -6.18 -16.62 -27.11
C GLY A 915 -6.47 -15.27 -26.46
N ASN A 916 -5.58 -14.70 -25.64
CA ASN A 916 -5.78 -13.35 -25.10
C ASN A 916 -5.76 -12.31 -26.25
N PRO A 917 -6.91 -11.68 -26.61
CA PRO A 917 -6.96 -10.74 -27.73
C PRO A 917 -6.09 -9.50 -27.49
N ALA A 918 -5.76 -9.20 -26.23
CA ALA A 918 -4.90 -8.08 -25.86
C ALA A 918 -3.42 -8.27 -26.26
N ARG A 919 -2.97 -9.51 -26.51
CA ARG A 919 -1.59 -9.84 -26.91
C ARG A 919 -1.45 -10.23 -28.38
N ASP A 920 -2.56 -10.33 -29.12
CA ASP A 920 -2.59 -10.36 -30.58
C ASP A 920 -2.56 -8.91 -31.10
N VAL A 921 -1.37 -8.31 -31.11
CA VAL A 921 -1.18 -6.93 -31.53
C VAL A 921 -1.50 -6.72 -33.00
N VAL A 922 -1.35 -7.76 -33.83
CA VAL A 922 -1.61 -7.66 -35.26
C VAL A 922 -3.11 -7.60 -35.55
N SER A 923 -3.95 -8.29 -34.81
CA SER A 923 -5.41 -8.12 -34.92
C SER A 923 -5.87 -6.70 -34.56
N GLN A 924 -5.15 -6.05 -33.63
CA GLN A 924 -5.47 -4.71 -33.15
C GLN A 924 -4.92 -3.61 -34.07
N TRP A 925 -3.69 -3.76 -34.52
CA TRP A 925 -2.97 -2.73 -35.27
C TRP A 925 -3.02 -2.96 -36.77
N GLY A 926 -3.23 -4.20 -37.21
CA GLY A 926 -3.33 -4.60 -38.61
C GLY A 926 -2.13 -4.19 -39.44
N GLN A 927 -2.39 -3.81 -40.70
CA GLN A 927 -1.34 -3.43 -41.64
C GLN A 927 -0.59 -2.18 -41.15
N LEU A 928 0.73 -2.30 -40.99
CA LEU A 928 1.58 -1.17 -40.64
C LEU A 928 1.90 -0.33 -41.88
N LYS A 929 2.10 0.97 -41.65
CA LYS A 929 2.55 1.93 -42.66
C LYS A 929 3.55 2.91 -42.06
N VAL A 930 4.43 3.45 -42.88
CA VAL A 930 5.35 4.52 -42.46
C VAL A 930 4.71 5.86 -42.79
N SER A 931 4.65 6.76 -41.81
CA SER A 931 4.17 8.13 -41.99
C SER A 931 5.20 9.12 -41.43
N GLY A 932 5.89 9.82 -42.33
CA GLY A 932 7.01 10.68 -41.96
C GLY A 932 8.08 9.90 -41.21
N THR A 933 8.35 10.31 -39.97
CA THR A 933 9.37 9.68 -39.12
C THR A 933 8.83 8.54 -38.25
N GLN A 934 7.55 8.16 -38.39
CA GLN A 934 6.87 7.23 -37.49
C GLN A 934 6.31 6.01 -38.22
N LEU A 935 6.27 4.89 -37.48
CA LEU A 935 5.51 3.71 -37.87
C LEU A 935 4.08 3.87 -37.32
N GLN A 936 3.09 3.63 -38.16
CA GLN A 936 1.68 3.74 -37.81
C GLN A 936 0.93 2.43 -38.06
N ASN A 937 -0.09 2.19 -37.24
CA ASN A 937 -1.03 1.10 -37.47
C ASN A 937 -2.04 1.44 -38.57
N GLN A 938 -2.90 0.47 -38.92
CA GLN A 938 -3.94 0.61 -39.96
C GLN A 938 -4.94 1.73 -39.66
N HIS A 939 -5.02 2.17 -38.39
CA HIS A 939 -5.89 3.25 -37.92
C HIS A 939 -5.21 4.62 -37.93
N GLY A 940 -3.95 4.71 -38.37
CA GLY A 940 -3.19 5.95 -38.43
C GLY A 940 -2.65 6.44 -37.08
N GLN A 941 -2.51 5.53 -36.11
CA GLN A 941 -1.91 5.83 -34.82
C GLN A 941 -0.45 5.41 -34.82
N ASP A 942 0.43 6.24 -34.27
CA ASP A 942 1.85 5.91 -34.11
C ASP A 942 1.99 4.68 -33.18
N VAL A 943 2.83 3.72 -33.58
CA VAL A 943 3.09 2.49 -32.84
C VAL A 943 4.60 2.25 -32.74
N GLN A 944 5.02 1.59 -31.66
CA GLN A 944 6.40 1.18 -31.44
C GLN A 944 6.46 -0.33 -31.38
N LEU A 945 7.27 -0.93 -32.26
CA LEU A 945 7.58 -2.35 -32.21
C LEU A 945 8.79 -2.57 -31.31
N VAL A 946 8.63 -3.44 -30.33
CA VAL A 946 9.63 -3.76 -29.32
C VAL A 946 9.73 -5.26 -29.15
N GLY A 947 10.94 -5.78 -29.32
CA GLY A 947 11.12 -7.22 -29.32
C GLY A 947 12.55 -7.72 -29.27
N ILE A 948 12.73 -8.96 -29.69
CA ILE A 948 14.00 -9.68 -29.64
C ILE A 948 14.32 -10.34 -30.98
N SER A 949 15.60 -10.36 -31.31
CA SER A 949 16.15 -11.06 -32.48
C SER A 949 16.58 -12.46 -32.09
N SER A 950 16.37 -13.42 -33.00
CA SER A 950 17.16 -14.64 -32.99
C SER A 950 18.64 -14.29 -33.11
N HIS A 951 19.51 -15.18 -32.64
CA HIS A 951 20.86 -15.24 -33.21
C HIS A 951 20.79 -15.82 -34.64
N GLY A 952 21.91 -15.91 -35.36
CA GLY A 952 21.99 -16.60 -36.65
C GLY A 952 21.30 -17.96 -36.65
N LEU A 953 20.29 -18.11 -37.53
CA LEU A 953 19.37 -19.26 -37.59
C LEU A 953 20.08 -20.59 -37.82
N GLN A 954 21.23 -20.58 -38.50
CA GLN A 954 22.03 -21.77 -38.77
C GLN A 954 22.75 -22.31 -37.52
N TRP A 955 22.98 -21.46 -36.50
CA TRP A 955 23.70 -21.83 -35.28
C TRP A 955 22.79 -22.10 -34.09
N PHE A 956 21.69 -21.34 -33.96
CA PHE A 956 20.75 -21.48 -32.85
C PHE A 956 19.30 -21.76 -33.29
N PRO A 957 19.05 -22.71 -34.21
CA PRO A 957 17.72 -22.98 -34.75
C PRO A 957 16.72 -23.49 -33.70
N GLN A 958 17.21 -24.01 -32.57
CA GLN A 958 16.38 -24.59 -31.50
C GLN A 958 15.51 -23.55 -30.78
N PHE A 959 15.89 -22.27 -30.79
CA PHE A 959 15.12 -21.19 -30.16
C PHE A 959 14.12 -20.52 -31.13
N VAL A 960 14.04 -21.01 -32.36
CA VAL A 960 13.12 -20.49 -33.38
C VAL A 960 12.07 -21.55 -33.68
N ASN A 961 10.98 -21.47 -32.91
CA ASN A 961 9.80 -22.30 -33.00
C ASN A 961 8.61 -21.61 -32.30
N LYS A 962 7.39 -22.11 -32.53
CA LYS A 962 6.16 -21.54 -31.97
C LYS A 962 6.15 -21.48 -30.44
N GLU A 963 6.62 -22.52 -29.76
CA GLU A 963 6.63 -22.59 -28.29
C GLU A 963 7.50 -21.48 -27.68
N THR A 964 8.68 -21.26 -28.27
CA THR A 964 9.63 -20.26 -27.81
C THR A 964 9.12 -18.84 -28.07
N ILE A 965 8.61 -18.60 -29.28
CA ILE A 965 8.06 -17.29 -29.67
C ILE A 965 6.79 -16.99 -28.86
N GLN A 966 5.96 -17.99 -28.58
CA GLN A 966 4.82 -17.86 -27.69
C GLN A 966 5.26 -17.50 -26.27
N TRP A 967 6.29 -18.17 -25.75
CA TRP A 967 6.84 -17.82 -24.44
C TRP A 967 7.37 -16.38 -24.40
N LEU A 968 8.06 -15.92 -25.45
CA LEU A 968 8.51 -14.53 -25.54
C LEU A 968 7.34 -13.53 -25.63
N ARG A 969 6.28 -13.83 -26.36
CA ARG A 969 5.06 -13.00 -26.39
C ARG A 969 4.38 -12.97 -25.02
N ASP A 970 4.20 -14.12 -24.40
CA ASP A 970 3.38 -14.27 -23.20
C ASP A 970 4.12 -13.82 -21.94
N ASP A 971 5.42 -14.12 -21.85
CA ASP A 971 6.26 -13.76 -20.73
C ASP A 971 7.00 -12.44 -21.00
N TRP A 972 7.75 -12.29 -22.09
CA TRP A 972 8.55 -11.07 -22.32
C TRP A 972 7.72 -9.91 -22.90
N HIS A 973 6.47 -10.16 -23.29
CA HIS A 973 5.58 -9.20 -23.96
C HIS A 973 6.13 -8.74 -25.31
N VAL A 974 6.90 -9.59 -26.01
CA VAL A 974 7.42 -9.29 -27.34
C VAL A 974 6.27 -9.09 -28.33
N ASN A 975 6.29 -7.99 -29.08
CA ASN A 975 5.30 -7.69 -30.12
C ASN A 975 5.89 -7.79 -31.55
N VAL A 976 7.21 -7.96 -31.67
CA VAL A 976 7.93 -8.24 -32.92
C VAL A 976 9.08 -9.24 -32.70
N PHE A 977 9.22 -10.24 -33.56
CA PHE A 977 10.36 -11.16 -33.54
C PHE A 977 11.22 -10.98 -34.80
N ARG A 978 12.54 -10.88 -34.68
CA ARG A 978 13.43 -10.79 -35.84
C ARG A 978 14.11 -12.13 -36.12
N ALA A 979 13.94 -12.65 -37.33
CA ALA A 979 14.51 -13.92 -37.79
C ALA A 979 15.78 -13.65 -38.62
N ALA A 980 16.92 -13.61 -37.94
CA ALA A 980 18.22 -13.23 -38.51
C ALA A 980 18.84 -14.35 -39.39
N MET A 981 18.55 -14.32 -40.68
CA MET A 981 19.06 -15.30 -41.65
C MET A 981 20.36 -14.80 -42.29
N TYR A 982 21.49 -15.27 -41.76
CA TYR A 982 22.79 -14.98 -42.34
C TYR A 982 22.86 -15.44 -43.79
N THR A 983 23.49 -14.65 -44.65
CA THR A 983 23.73 -15.02 -46.05
C THR A 983 24.90 -15.99 -46.17
N GLN A 984 25.98 -15.76 -45.42
CA GLN A 984 27.19 -16.59 -45.39
C GLN A 984 27.34 -17.28 -44.03
N GLU A 985 28.51 -17.87 -43.76
CA GLU A 985 28.83 -18.58 -42.51
C GLU A 985 27.88 -19.76 -42.24
N ASP A 986 27.75 -20.64 -43.24
CA ASP A 986 26.76 -21.74 -43.28
C ASP A 986 25.30 -21.23 -43.32
N GLY A 987 25.12 -19.95 -43.66
CA GLY A 987 23.86 -19.27 -43.91
C GLY A 987 23.24 -19.60 -45.27
N TYR A 988 22.29 -18.79 -45.73
CA TYR A 988 21.42 -19.10 -46.88
C TYR A 988 22.15 -19.41 -48.19
N ILE A 989 23.26 -18.74 -48.49
CA ILE A 989 24.01 -18.95 -49.73
C ILE A 989 24.70 -20.31 -49.73
N ASP A 990 25.24 -20.72 -48.58
CA ASP A 990 25.90 -22.02 -48.40
C ASP A 990 24.88 -23.14 -48.15
N ASN A 991 23.78 -22.81 -47.48
CA ASN A 991 22.74 -23.70 -47.03
C ASN A 991 21.33 -23.08 -47.23
N PRO A 992 20.74 -23.20 -48.43
CA PRO A 992 19.43 -22.63 -48.72
C PRO A 992 18.29 -23.16 -47.84
N SER A 993 18.48 -24.27 -47.10
CA SER A 993 17.45 -24.82 -46.21
C SER A 993 17.21 -23.99 -44.95
N VAL A 994 18.12 -23.07 -44.58
CA VAL A 994 17.95 -22.17 -43.44
C VAL A 994 16.68 -21.31 -43.58
N LYS A 995 16.23 -21.04 -44.82
CA LYS A 995 14.96 -20.34 -45.07
C LYS A 995 13.74 -21.02 -44.44
N GLU A 996 13.78 -22.34 -44.25
CA GLU A 996 12.65 -23.05 -43.63
C GLU A 996 12.48 -22.64 -42.16
N LYS A 997 13.55 -22.21 -41.47
CA LYS A 997 13.44 -21.60 -40.15
C LYS A 997 12.89 -20.17 -40.17
N VAL A 998 13.12 -19.42 -41.24
CA VAL A 998 12.42 -18.14 -41.47
C VAL A 998 10.92 -18.39 -41.59
N LYS A 999 10.51 -19.37 -42.42
CA LYS A 999 9.11 -19.76 -42.59
C LYS A 999 8.47 -20.17 -41.27
N GLU A 1000 9.14 -21.00 -40.47
CA GLU A 1000 8.65 -21.40 -39.14
C GLU A 1000 8.47 -20.21 -38.19
N ALA A 1001 9.40 -19.24 -38.20
CA ALA A 1001 9.27 -18.02 -37.40
C ALA A 1001 8.07 -17.17 -37.86
N VAL A 1002 7.89 -17.02 -39.18
CA VAL A 1002 6.78 -16.25 -39.76
C VAL A 1002 5.44 -16.89 -39.44
N GLU A 1003 5.32 -18.20 -39.63
CA GLU A 1003 4.09 -18.95 -39.32
C GLU A 1003 3.76 -18.91 -37.84
N ALA A 1004 4.76 -19.02 -36.96
CA ALA A 1004 4.57 -18.82 -35.53
C ALA A 1004 4.10 -17.41 -35.19
N ALA A 1005 4.69 -16.37 -35.78
CA ALA A 1005 4.30 -14.98 -35.53
C ALA A 1005 2.87 -14.69 -36.02
N ILE A 1006 2.48 -15.23 -37.18
CA ILE A 1006 1.10 -15.17 -37.72
C ILE A 1006 0.14 -15.83 -36.74
N ASP A 1007 0.43 -17.08 -36.33
CA ASP A 1007 -0.41 -17.83 -35.41
C ASP A 1007 -0.58 -17.16 -34.04
N LEU A 1008 0.44 -16.42 -33.60
CA LEU A 1008 0.50 -15.78 -32.29
C LEU A 1008 0.05 -14.32 -32.30
N GLY A 1009 -0.21 -13.74 -33.48
CA GLY A 1009 -0.69 -12.37 -33.60
C GLY A 1009 0.38 -11.30 -33.30
N ILE A 1010 1.65 -11.57 -33.59
CA ILE A 1010 2.76 -10.62 -33.45
C ILE A 1010 3.44 -10.36 -34.79
N TYR A 1011 4.21 -9.28 -34.90
CA TYR A 1011 4.96 -8.97 -36.12
C TYR A 1011 6.26 -9.79 -36.22
N VAL A 1012 6.78 -9.95 -37.43
CA VAL A 1012 8.03 -10.66 -37.72
C VAL A 1012 8.86 -9.89 -38.72
N ILE A 1013 10.15 -9.72 -38.43
CA ILE A 1013 11.14 -9.18 -39.36
C ILE A 1013 11.84 -10.35 -40.03
N ILE A 1014 11.71 -10.44 -41.35
CA ILE A 1014 12.48 -11.34 -42.21
C ILE A 1014 13.78 -10.62 -42.55
N ASP A 1015 14.86 -11.05 -41.90
CA ASP A 1015 16.16 -10.39 -41.98
C ASP A 1015 17.11 -11.13 -42.94
N TRP A 1016 17.44 -10.47 -44.05
CA TRP A 1016 18.53 -10.84 -44.95
C TRP A 1016 19.85 -10.29 -44.39
N HIS A 1017 20.48 -11.14 -43.58
CA HIS A 1017 21.55 -10.73 -42.70
C HIS A 1017 22.92 -10.83 -43.39
N ILE A 1018 23.31 -9.73 -44.03
CA ILE A 1018 24.65 -9.56 -44.61
C ILE A 1018 25.66 -9.18 -43.53
N LEU A 1019 26.89 -9.70 -43.63
CA LEU A 1019 28.00 -9.38 -42.73
C LEU A 1019 29.35 -9.54 -43.44
N TYR A 1020 29.79 -10.77 -43.72
CA TYR A 1020 31.09 -11.02 -44.37
C TYR A 1020 31.10 -10.78 -45.88
N ASP A 1021 29.95 -10.89 -46.52
CA ASP A 1021 29.72 -10.48 -47.92
C ASP A 1021 29.85 -8.97 -48.11
N GLY A 1022 29.66 -8.18 -47.05
CA GLY A 1022 29.98 -6.76 -46.93
C GLY A 1022 29.12 -5.83 -47.80
N ASN A 1023 29.19 -5.99 -49.11
CA ASN A 1023 28.41 -5.25 -50.09
C ASN A 1023 27.08 -5.99 -50.40
N PRO A 1024 25.90 -5.36 -50.22
CA PRO A 1024 24.62 -6.01 -50.49
C PRO A 1024 24.45 -6.46 -51.95
N ASN A 1025 25.23 -5.90 -52.89
CA ASN A 1025 25.17 -6.30 -54.30
C ASN A 1025 25.80 -7.68 -54.58
N THR A 1026 26.57 -8.25 -53.65
CA THR A 1026 27.28 -9.53 -53.85
C THR A 1026 26.33 -10.68 -54.20
N HIS A 1027 25.18 -10.76 -53.52
CA HIS A 1027 24.18 -11.82 -53.68
C HIS A 1027 22.79 -11.24 -54.02
N LYS A 1028 22.76 -10.18 -54.82
CA LYS A 1028 21.53 -9.43 -55.12
C LYS A 1028 20.46 -10.25 -55.82
N GLU A 1029 20.84 -11.11 -56.76
CA GLU A 1029 19.86 -11.91 -57.50
C GLU A 1029 19.25 -13.01 -56.61
N GLU A 1030 20.02 -13.58 -55.69
CA GLU A 1030 19.55 -14.51 -54.67
C GLU A 1030 18.62 -13.82 -53.67
N ALA A 1031 18.95 -12.59 -53.25
CA ALA A 1031 18.09 -11.78 -52.39
C ALA A 1031 16.75 -11.47 -53.07
N LYS A 1032 16.77 -11.06 -54.35
CA LYS A 1032 15.56 -10.82 -55.15
C LYS A 1032 14.69 -12.08 -55.22
N ALA A 1033 15.28 -13.23 -55.53
CA ALA A 1033 14.55 -14.49 -55.58
C ALA A 1033 13.97 -14.89 -54.21
N PHE A 1034 14.73 -14.71 -53.12
CA PHE A 1034 14.29 -15.00 -51.77
C PHE A 1034 13.12 -14.10 -51.34
N PHE A 1035 13.24 -12.79 -51.49
CA PHE A 1035 12.19 -11.85 -51.12
C PHE A 1035 10.95 -11.99 -52.01
N GLN A 1036 11.12 -12.37 -53.28
CA GLN A 1036 9.98 -12.72 -54.14
C GLN A 1036 9.23 -13.95 -53.58
N GLU A 1037 9.94 -14.98 -53.12
CA GLU A 1037 9.34 -16.16 -52.48
C GLU A 1037 8.63 -15.77 -51.17
N MET A 1038 9.29 -15.01 -50.29
CA MET A 1038 8.72 -14.62 -49.00
C MET A 1038 7.50 -13.70 -49.16
N ALA A 1039 7.54 -12.76 -50.09
CA ALA A 1039 6.38 -11.91 -50.42
C ALA A 1039 5.23 -12.73 -51.02
N ALA A 1040 5.51 -13.70 -51.90
CA ALA A 1040 4.48 -14.58 -52.47
C ALA A 1040 3.80 -15.46 -51.42
N LEU A 1041 4.55 -15.90 -50.40
CA LEU A 1041 4.02 -16.74 -49.34
C LEU A 1041 3.28 -15.95 -48.27
N TYR A 1042 3.80 -14.77 -47.89
CA TYR A 1042 3.37 -14.10 -46.67
C TYR A 1042 3.03 -12.61 -46.81
N GLY A 1043 3.21 -12.01 -47.97
CA GLY A 1043 2.97 -10.57 -48.18
C GLY A 1043 1.51 -10.13 -48.02
N HIS A 1044 0.56 -11.07 -48.01
CA HIS A 1044 -0.85 -10.78 -47.69
C HIS A 1044 -1.15 -10.80 -46.18
N TYR A 1045 -0.17 -11.13 -45.33
CA TYR A 1045 -0.30 -11.04 -43.88
C TYR A 1045 0.29 -9.72 -43.35
N PRO A 1046 -0.44 -8.97 -42.52
CA PRO A 1046 0.06 -7.72 -41.94
C PRO A 1046 1.25 -7.92 -40.99
N ASN A 1047 1.53 -9.16 -40.57
CA ASN A 1047 2.61 -9.50 -39.64
C ASN A 1047 4.02 -9.23 -40.19
N VAL A 1048 4.20 -9.20 -41.52
CA VAL A 1048 5.53 -9.32 -42.14
C VAL A 1048 6.19 -7.97 -42.40
N ILE A 1049 7.46 -7.89 -42.02
CA ILE A 1049 8.38 -6.77 -42.29
C ILE A 1049 9.62 -7.35 -42.96
N TYR A 1050 10.14 -6.68 -44.00
CA TYR A 1050 11.30 -7.14 -44.76
C TYR A 1050 12.53 -6.30 -44.44
N GLU A 1051 13.59 -6.89 -43.92
CA GLU A 1051 14.90 -6.23 -43.77
C GLU A 1051 15.84 -6.73 -44.86
N ILE A 1052 16.03 -5.90 -45.90
CA ILE A 1052 16.65 -6.34 -47.16
C ILE A 1052 18.17 -6.37 -47.14
N ALA A 1053 18.79 -5.70 -46.16
CA ALA A 1053 20.23 -5.68 -45.95
C ALA A 1053 20.53 -5.18 -44.54
N ASN A 1054 20.93 -6.10 -43.66
CA ASN A 1054 21.15 -5.81 -42.25
C ASN A 1054 22.38 -4.94 -41.95
N GLU A 1055 23.58 -5.40 -42.33
CA GLU A 1055 24.85 -4.74 -41.98
C GLU A 1055 25.78 -4.51 -43.18
N PRO A 1056 25.42 -3.62 -44.14
CA PRO A 1056 26.37 -3.18 -45.15
C PRO A 1056 27.65 -2.63 -44.51
N ASN A 1057 28.82 -3.15 -44.89
CA ASN A 1057 30.10 -2.78 -44.27
C ASN A 1057 31.29 -2.92 -45.23
N GLY A 1058 32.48 -2.53 -44.76
CA GLY A 1058 33.69 -2.48 -45.60
C GLY A 1058 33.71 -1.24 -46.50
N ASN A 1059 34.18 -1.39 -47.74
CA ASN A 1059 34.26 -0.29 -48.72
C ASN A 1059 32.91 -0.08 -49.45
N VAL A 1060 31.86 0.12 -48.67
CA VAL A 1060 30.46 0.24 -49.13
C VAL A 1060 29.96 1.65 -48.86
N SER A 1061 29.22 2.21 -49.80
CA SER A 1061 28.66 3.55 -49.72
C SER A 1061 27.15 3.55 -49.92
N TRP A 1062 26.47 4.55 -49.35
CA TRP A 1062 25.02 4.72 -49.56
C TRP A 1062 24.68 4.87 -51.04
N ALA A 1063 25.30 5.85 -51.71
CA ALA A 1063 24.98 6.21 -53.10
C ALA A 1063 25.47 5.18 -54.13
N GLY A 1064 26.60 4.51 -53.88
CA GLY A 1064 27.21 3.58 -54.84
C GLY A 1064 26.66 2.16 -54.75
N ASP A 1065 26.21 1.73 -53.57
CA ASP A 1065 26.02 0.31 -53.28
C ASP A 1065 24.64 0.03 -52.66
N VAL A 1066 24.33 0.64 -51.51
CA VAL A 1066 23.13 0.31 -50.73
C VAL A 1066 21.86 0.83 -51.38
N LYS A 1067 21.83 2.09 -51.81
CA LYS A 1067 20.67 2.69 -52.49
C LYS A 1067 20.37 1.99 -53.83
N PRO A 1068 21.35 1.77 -54.73
CA PRO A 1068 21.10 1.00 -55.97
C PRO A 1068 20.60 -0.42 -55.73
N TYR A 1069 21.10 -1.10 -54.69
CA TYR A 1069 20.59 -2.42 -54.29
C TYR A 1069 19.12 -2.34 -53.87
N ALA A 1070 18.77 -1.40 -52.98
CA ALA A 1070 17.40 -1.22 -52.52
C ALA A 1070 16.44 -0.85 -53.66
N GLU A 1071 16.88 -0.02 -54.60
CA GLU A 1071 16.13 0.35 -55.80
C GLU A 1071 15.82 -0.82 -56.74
N GLU A 1072 16.55 -1.94 -56.65
CA GLU A 1072 16.26 -3.16 -57.40
C GLU A 1072 15.47 -4.21 -56.60
N VAL A 1073 15.68 -4.31 -55.28
CA VAL A 1073 15.02 -5.31 -54.44
C VAL A 1073 13.61 -4.87 -54.02
N ILE A 1074 13.42 -3.60 -53.64
CA ILE A 1074 12.11 -3.09 -53.20
C ILE A 1074 11.02 -3.30 -54.27
N PRO A 1075 11.26 -3.02 -55.58
CA PRO A 1075 10.27 -3.30 -56.61
C PRO A 1075 9.85 -4.77 -56.72
N VAL A 1076 10.75 -5.71 -56.38
CA VAL A 1076 10.43 -7.15 -56.39
C VAL A 1076 9.44 -7.49 -55.29
N ILE A 1077 9.63 -6.95 -54.09
CA ILE A 1077 8.68 -7.08 -52.97
C ILE A 1077 7.36 -6.40 -53.33
N ARG A 1078 7.42 -5.13 -53.78
CA ARG A 1078 6.25 -4.29 -54.10
C ARG A 1078 5.38 -4.83 -55.22
N ALA A 1079 5.93 -5.64 -56.13
CA ALA A 1079 5.15 -6.32 -57.15
C ALA A 1079 4.15 -7.33 -56.58
N ILE A 1080 4.35 -7.78 -55.33
CA ILE A 1080 3.53 -8.78 -54.65
C ILE A 1080 2.88 -8.19 -53.40
N ASP A 1081 3.67 -7.49 -52.57
CA ASP A 1081 3.25 -6.79 -51.36
C ASP A 1081 3.50 -5.26 -51.51
N PRO A 1082 2.53 -4.53 -52.07
CA PRO A 1082 2.68 -3.10 -52.31
C PRO A 1082 2.77 -2.26 -51.02
N ASP A 1083 2.28 -2.78 -49.90
CA ASP A 1083 2.09 -2.03 -48.65
C ASP A 1083 3.02 -2.47 -47.51
N GLY A 1084 3.75 -3.59 -47.65
CA GLY A 1084 4.65 -4.12 -46.62
C GLY A 1084 5.72 -3.13 -46.15
N VAL A 1085 6.11 -3.17 -44.88
CA VAL A 1085 7.20 -2.31 -44.39
C VAL A 1085 8.54 -2.90 -44.80
N VAL A 1086 9.39 -2.08 -45.42
CA VAL A 1086 10.75 -2.48 -45.81
C VAL A 1086 11.78 -1.69 -44.99
N LEU A 1087 12.65 -2.42 -44.30
CA LEU A 1087 13.78 -1.92 -43.54
C LEU A 1087 15.04 -2.00 -44.41
N VAL A 1088 15.81 -0.90 -44.45
CA VAL A 1088 17.02 -0.79 -45.26
C VAL A 1088 18.18 -0.34 -44.38
N GLY A 1089 19.23 -1.17 -44.29
CA GLY A 1089 20.46 -0.82 -43.59
C GLY A 1089 21.24 0.31 -44.24
N SER A 1090 22.28 0.76 -43.55
CA SER A 1090 23.20 1.79 -44.03
C SER A 1090 24.65 1.32 -43.91
N PRO A 1091 25.62 1.99 -44.55
CA PRO A 1091 27.03 1.63 -44.39
C PRO A 1091 27.49 1.63 -42.93
N THR A 1092 28.62 0.95 -42.70
CA THR A 1092 29.27 0.83 -41.39
C THR A 1092 28.36 0.13 -40.38
N TRP A 1093 27.92 -1.10 -40.70
CA TRP A 1093 27.04 -1.91 -39.86
C TRP A 1093 25.81 -1.12 -39.41
N SER A 1094 25.16 -0.46 -40.38
CA SER A 1094 23.98 0.37 -40.16
C SER A 1094 24.18 1.52 -39.16
N GLN A 1095 25.31 2.23 -39.21
CA GLN A 1095 25.57 3.40 -38.36
C GLN A 1095 25.54 4.73 -39.14
N ASP A 1096 25.71 4.69 -40.45
CA ASP A 1096 25.81 5.87 -41.32
C ASP A 1096 24.45 6.35 -41.88
N ILE A 1097 23.39 6.27 -41.07
CA ILE A 1097 22.00 6.64 -41.46
C ILE A 1097 21.85 8.10 -41.94
N HIS A 1098 22.76 8.99 -41.55
CA HIS A 1098 22.78 10.38 -42.00
C HIS A 1098 22.99 10.51 -43.52
N HIS A 1099 23.70 9.59 -44.17
CA HIS A 1099 23.81 9.56 -45.63
C HIS A 1099 22.49 9.17 -46.31
N ALA A 1100 21.76 8.22 -45.73
CA ALA A 1100 20.42 7.88 -46.20
C ALA A 1100 19.42 9.03 -46.00
N ALA A 1101 19.55 9.77 -44.90
CA ALA A 1101 18.75 10.97 -44.65
C ALA A 1101 18.99 12.10 -45.66
N ASP A 1102 20.23 12.25 -46.13
CA ASP A 1102 20.60 13.28 -47.12
C ASP A 1102 20.19 12.89 -48.56
N ASP A 1103 20.05 11.60 -48.85
CA ASP A 1103 19.63 11.08 -50.16
C ASP A 1103 18.64 9.90 -50.04
N PRO A 1104 17.41 10.14 -49.57
CA PRO A 1104 16.45 9.08 -49.29
C PRO A 1104 15.98 8.34 -50.54
N LEU A 1105 15.37 7.17 -50.31
CA LEU A 1105 14.75 6.34 -51.33
C LEU A 1105 13.37 6.90 -51.68
N ALA A 1106 13.01 6.87 -52.96
CA ALA A 1106 11.72 7.37 -53.44
C ALA A 1106 10.61 6.30 -53.37
N PHE A 1107 10.51 5.59 -52.24
CA PHE A 1107 9.51 4.55 -51.99
C PHE A 1107 8.75 4.81 -50.70
N ASP A 1108 7.45 4.49 -50.71
CA ASP A 1108 6.62 4.50 -49.50
C ASP A 1108 6.88 3.26 -48.63
N ASN A 1109 6.50 3.35 -47.35
CA ASN A 1109 6.67 2.29 -46.34
C ASN A 1109 8.10 1.77 -46.19
N VAL A 1110 9.08 2.68 -46.30
CA VAL A 1110 10.50 2.40 -46.05
C VAL A 1110 10.95 3.05 -44.74
N MET A 1111 11.65 2.28 -43.90
CA MET A 1111 12.40 2.81 -42.74
C MET A 1111 13.87 2.42 -42.85
N TYR A 1112 14.73 3.23 -42.24
CA TYR A 1112 16.18 3.01 -42.26
C TYR A 1112 16.64 2.43 -40.94
N THR A 1113 17.49 1.41 -41.01
CA THR A 1113 17.91 0.72 -39.79
C THR A 1113 19.15 1.34 -39.17
N LEU A 1114 19.21 1.29 -37.84
CA LEU A 1114 20.38 1.66 -37.08
C LEU A 1114 20.75 0.58 -36.07
N HIS A 1115 22.03 0.22 -36.01
CA HIS A 1115 22.51 -0.73 -35.00
C HIS A 1115 23.39 -0.07 -33.96
N PHE A 1116 23.26 -0.50 -32.70
CA PHE A 1116 24.15 -0.02 -31.65
C PHE A 1116 24.49 -1.07 -30.59
N TYR A 1117 25.65 -0.92 -29.98
CA TYR A 1117 26.05 -1.71 -28.81
C TYR A 1117 26.45 -0.74 -27.72
N SER A 1118 25.77 -0.77 -26.57
CA SER A 1118 25.86 0.29 -25.55
C SER A 1118 27.24 0.42 -24.94
N GLY A 1119 28.10 -0.60 -25.05
CA GLY A 1119 29.51 -0.54 -24.66
C GLY A 1119 30.43 0.16 -25.66
N THR A 1120 29.95 0.51 -26.85
CA THR A 1120 30.75 1.09 -27.94
C THR A 1120 30.15 2.37 -28.49
N HIS A 1121 28.83 2.45 -28.59
CA HIS A 1121 28.11 3.58 -29.20
C HIS A 1121 27.29 4.32 -28.14
N GLY A 1122 27.43 5.64 -28.11
CA GLY A 1122 26.75 6.53 -27.17
C GLY A 1122 26.13 7.73 -27.86
N GLN A 1123 26.25 8.92 -27.25
CA GLN A 1123 25.57 10.13 -27.70
C GLN A 1123 25.76 10.48 -29.19
N TRP A 1124 26.97 10.33 -29.73
CA TRP A 1124 27.27 10.70 -31.12
C TRP A 1124 26.40 9.95 -32.14
N LEU A 1125 25.99 8.70 -31.84
CA LEU A 1125 25.14 7.91 -32.72
C LEU A 1125 23.66 8.23 -32.51
N ARG A 1126 23.25 8.60 -31.28
CA ARG A 1126 21.92 9.19 -31.01
C ARG A 1126 21.73 10.50 -31.76
N ASP A 1127 22.76 11.34 -31.83
CA ASP A 1127 22.73 12.60 -32.57
C ASP A 1127 22.49 12.37 -34.08
N ARG A 1128 22.98 11.25 -34.63
CA ARG A 1128 22.69 10.85 -36.02
C ARG A 1128 21.24 10.44 -36.22
N ILE A 1129 20.59 9.81 -35.23
CA ILE A 1129 19.14 9.54 -35.27
C ILE A 1129 18.37 10.86 -35.34
N ASP A 1130 18.72 11.82 -34.47
CA ASP A 1130 18.05 13.12 -34.47
C ASP A 1130 18.30 13.88 -35.78
N TYR A 1131 19.52 13.82 -36.34
CA TYR A 1131 19.84 14.37 -37.66
C TYR A 1131 18.93 13.80 -38.76
N ALA A 1132 18.76 12.48 -38.77
CA ALA A 1132 17.97 11.78 -39.77
C ALA A 1132 16.46 12.07 -39.64
N ARG A 1133 15.92 12.02 -38.42
CA ARG A 1133 14.51 12.34 -38.16
C ARG A 1133 14.17 13.79 -38.49
N ASN A 1134 15.09 14.74 -38.24
CA ASN A 1134 14.91 16.14 -38.63
C ASN A 1134 14.84 16.35 -40.16
N ARG A 1135 15.27 15.36 -40.95
CA ARG A 1135 15.12 15.32 -42.42
C ARG A 1135 13.90 14.52 -42.88
N GLY A 1136 13.09 14.02 -41.96
CA GLY A 1136 11.80 13.41 -42.24
C GLY A 1136 11.83 11.93 -42.55
N ILE A 1137 12.97 11.23 -42.38
CA ILE A 1137 13.04 9.77 -42.59
C ILE A 1137 12.72 8.99 -41.31
N GLY A 1138 12.01 7.88 -41.44
CA GLY A 1138 11.72 6.94 -40.36
C GLY A 1138 12.93 6.07 -40.00
N ILE A 1139 13.16 5.89 -38.69
CA ILE A 1139 14.26 5.07 -38.17
C ILE A 1139 13.71 3.86 -37.42
N PHE A 1140 14.34 2.70 -37.59
CA PHE A 1140 14.06 1.48 -36.86
C PHE A 1140 15.37 0.91 -36.30
N VAL A 1141 15.47 0.67 -35.00
CA VAL A 1141 16.68 0.03 -34.44
C VAL A 1141 16.50 -1.49 -34.50
N SER A 1142 16.79 -2.12 -35.63
CA SER A 1142 16.54 -3.56 -35.84
C SER A 1142 17.53 -4.47 -35.11
N GLU A 1143 18.63 -3.91 -34.60
CA GLU A 1143 19.62 -4.67 -33.83
C GLU A 1143 20.32 -3.79 -32.79
N TRP A 1144 20.34 -4.24 -31.53
CA TRP A 1144 21.20 -3.61 -30.52
C TRP A 1144 21.58 -4.55 -29.37
N GLY A 1145 22.72 -4.30 -28.72
CA GLY A 1145 23.22 -5.13 -27.60
C GLY A 1145 23.67 -4.33 -26.36
N THR A 1146 23.68 -4.98 -25.19
CA THR A 1146 24.18 -4.39 -23.93
C THR A 1146 25.71 -4.45 -23.79
N SER A 1147 26.40 -5.13 -24.71
CA SER A 1147 27.84 -5.37 -24.73
C SER A 1147 28.60 -4.34 -25.56
N GLN A 1148 29.90 -4.54 -25.76
CA GLN A 1148 30.65 -3.89 -26.84
C GLN A 1148 30.26 -4.50 -28.20
N ALA A 1149 30.56 -3.81 -29.31
CA ALA A 1149 30.19 -4.23 -30.67
C ALA A 1149 30.78 -5.58 -31.12
N SER A 1150 31.72 -6.16 -30.39
CA SER A 1150 32.17 -7.54 -30.60
C SER A 1150 31.16 -8.61 -30.16
N GLY A 1151 30.06 -8.22 -29.52
CA GLY A 1151 29.13 -9.11 -28.82
C GLY A 1151 29.53 -9.41 -27.37
N ASP A 1152 30.78 -9.13 -26.99
CA ASP A 1152 31.31 -9.44 -25.66
C ASP A 1152 31.98 -8.23 -24.98
N GLY A 1153 32.13 -8.29 -23.65
CA GLY A 1153 32.52 -7.17 -22.80
C GLY A 1153 31.30 -6.32 -22.40
N GLY A 1154 31.13 -6.07 -21.10
CA GLY A 1154 29.93 -5.47 -20.50
C GLY A 1154 29.31 -6.38 -19.42
N PRO A 1155 27.99 -6.27 -19.14
CA PRO A 1155 27.00 -5.40 -19.80
C PRO A 1155 27.07 -3.94 -19.34
N TYR A 1156 26.82 -2.99 -20.25
CA TYR A 1156 26.84 -1.55 -20.04
C TYR A 1156 25.43 -0.99 -19.82
N LEU A 1157 24.76 -1.46 -18.76
CA LEU A 1157 23.32 -1.27 -18.55
C LEU A 1157 22.89 0.20 -18.38
N ALA A 1158 23.73 1.06 -17.81
CA ALA A 1158 23.41 2.48 -17.65
C ALA A 1158 23.35 3.23 -18.99
N GLU A 1159 24.26 2.91 -19.91
CA GLU A 1159 24.23 3.47 -21.26
C GLU A 1159 23.10 2.83 -22.09
N ALA A 1160 22.85 1.53 -21.90
CA ALA A 1160 21.70 0.86 -22.50
C ALA A 1160 20.37 1.52 -22.07
N GLN A 1161 20.22 1.90 -20.80
CA GLN A 1161 19.03 2.62 -20.33
C GLN A 1161 18.87 3.97 -21.04
N GLN A 1162 19.95 4.75 -21.17
CA GLN A 1162 19.89 6.03 -21.90
C GLN A 1162 19.45 5.85 -23.37
N TRP A 1163 19.92 4.79 -24.03
CA TRP A 1163 19.48 4.45 -25.38
C TRP A 1163 17.99 4.10 -25.41
N ILE A 1164 17.51 3.22 -24.52
CA ILE A 1164 16.10 2.83 -24.49
C ILE A 1164 15.19 4.03 -24.17
N ASP A 1165 15.57 4.89 -23.23
CA ASP A 1165 14.83 6.12 -22.91
C ASP A 1165 14.79 7.06 -24.12
N PHE A 1166 15.91 7.21 -24.82
CA PHE A 1166 16.01 8.03 -26.03
C PHE A 1166 15.09 7.54 -27.15
N LEU A 1167 15.04 6.21 -27.38
CA LEU A 1167 14.21 5.59 -28.41
C LEU A 1167 12.73 5.65 -28.05
N ASN A 1168 12.37 5.35 -26.80
CA ASN A 1168 10.99 5.40 -26.30
C ASN A 1168 10.41 6.82 -26.33
N ALA A 1169 11.18 7.82 -25.92
CA ALA A 1169 10.78 9.23 -26.00
C ALA A 1169 10.47 9.70 -27.44
N ARG A 1170 10.93 8.96 -28.44
CA ARG A 1170 10.77 9.26 -29.86
C ARG A 1170 9.84 8.27 -30.58
N ASN A 1171 9.31 7.27 -29.87
CA ASN A 1171 8.50 6.18 -30.42
C ASN A 1171 9.23 5.40 -31.53
N ILE A 1172 10.55 5.21 -31.39
CA ILE A 1172 11.38 4.48 -32.36
C ILE A 1172 11.37 3.00 -32.00
N SER A 1173 10.92 2.15 -32.92
CA SER A 1173 10.92 0.69 -32.75
C SER A 1173 12.33 0.14 -32.54
N TRP A 1174 12.47 -0.88 -31.69
CA TRP A 1174 13.77 -1.49 -31.40
C TRP A 1174 13.72 -2.99 -31.12
N VAL A 1175 14.78 -3.71 -31.52
CA VAL A 1175 14.90 -5.17 -31.36
C VAL A 1175 16.27 -5.53 -30.78
N ASN A 1176 16.29 -6.24 -29.66
CA ASN A 1176 17.54 -6.61 -28.97
C ASN A 1176 18.21 -7.87 -29.56
N TRP A 1177 19.54 -7.84 -29.67
CA TRP A 1177 20.43 -8.94 -30.00
C TRP A 1177 21.05 -9.54 -28.71
N SER A 1178 20.97 -10.86 -28.44
CA SER A 1178 20.29 -11.92 -29.21
C SER A 1178 19.73 -13.07 -28.35
N LEU A 1179 18.72 -13.76 -28.86
CA LEU A 1179 18.20 -15.00 -28.30
C LEU A 1179 19.11 -16.19 -28.63
N ALA A 1180 20.02 -16.48 -27.73
CA ALA A 1180 20.88 -17.67 -27.73
C ALA A 1180 21.31 -18.00 -26.30
N ASP A 1181 21.78 -19.24 -26.08
CA ASP A 1181 22.48 -19.69 -24.87
C ASP A 1181 24.01 -19.71 -25.04
N LYS A 1182 24.50 -18.94 -26.02
CA LYS A 1182 25.93 -18.76 -26.26
C LYS A 1182 26.60 -18.13 -25.03
N ALA A 1183 27.81 -18.56 -24.72
CA ALA A 1183 28.59 -18.01 -23.60
C ALA A 1183 29.20 -16.63 -23.98
N GLU A 1184 28.35 -15.61 -24.06
CA GLU A 1184 28.73 -14.21 -24.37
C GLU A 1184 27.80 -13.23 -23.65
N VAL A 1185 28.22 -11.96 -23.50
CA VAL A 1185 27.42 -10.94 -22.79
C VAL A 1185 26.13 -10.59 -23.54
N SER A 1186 26.12 -10.55 -24.87
CA SER A 1186 24.92 -10.24 -25.68
C SER A 1186 23.84 -11.33 -25.64
N ALA A 1187 24.18 -12.57 -25.30
CA ALA A 1187 23.24 -13.67 -25.29
C ALA A 1187 22.17 -13.49 -24.19
N ALA A 1188 20.90 -13.70 -24.52
CA ALA A 1188 19.80 -13.59 -23.57
C ALA A 1188 19.81 -14.72 -22.52
N LEU A 1189 20.32 -15.90 -22.88
CA LEU A 1189 20.24 -17.11 -22.06
C LEU A 1189 21.62 -17.54 -21.58
N LEU A 1190 21.67 -18.20 -20.43
CA LEU A 1190 22.88 -18.88 -19.97
C LEU A 1190 23.03 -20.25 -20.67
N PRO A 1191 24.28 -20.73 -20.89
CA PRO A 1191 24.52 -22.01 -21.56
C PRO A 1191 23.72 -23.19 -20.98
N GLY A 1192 23.05 -23.94 -21.86
CA GLY A 1192 22.24 -25.10 -21.49
C GLY A 1192 20.80 -24.78 -21.05
N ALA A 1193 20.31 -23.56 -21.32
CA ALA A 1193 18.92 -23.21 -21.09
C ALA A 1193 17.95 -24.10 -21.91
N PRO A 1194 16.77 -24.44 -21.38
CA PRO A 1194 15.72 -25.14 -22.14
C PRO A 1194 15.23 -24.27 -23.31
N ILE A 1195 14.42 -24.83 -24.23
CA ILE A 1195 13.92 -24.07 -25.39
C ILE A 1195 12.88 -23.00 -25.03
N SER A 1196 12.19 -23.12 -23.89
CA SER A 1196 11.15 -22.20 -23.42
C SER A 1196 11.04 -22.24 -21.89
N GLY A 1197 10.15 -21.43 -21.30
CA GLY A 1197 9.81 -21.53 -19.87
C GLY A 1197 10.90 -21.06 -18.91
N TRP A 1198 11.77 -20.14 -19.37
CA TRP A 1198 12.95 -19.73 -18.63
C TRP A 1198 12.62 -19.06 -17.31
N THR A 1199 13.29 -19.52 -16.26
CA THR A 1199 13.37 -18.85 -14.97
C THR A 1199 14.48 -17.80 -14.98
N ASP A 1200 14.46 -16.86 -14.02
CA ASP A 1200 15.50 -15.82 -13.91
C ASP A 1200 16.92 -16.40 -13.76
N ALA A 1201 17.05 -17.62 -13.22
CA ALA A 1201 18.32 -18.33 -13.08
C ALA A 1201 18.91 -18.85 -14.41
N GLN A 1202 18.09 -18.92 -15.47
CA GLN A 1202 18.50 -19.37 -16.81
C GLN A 1202 18.76 -18.22 -17.78
N LEU A 1203 18.48 -16.98 -17.36
CA LEU A 1203 18.75 -15.77 -18.13
C LEU A 1203 20.14 -15.23 -17.81
N SER A 1204 20.81 -14.67 -18.82
CA SER A 1204 22.06 -13.94 -18.60
C SER A 1204 21.78 -12.61 -17.89
N ALA A 1205 22.82 -11.89 -17.45
CA ALA A 1205 22.63 -10.54 -16.90
C ALA A 1205 22.02 -9.58 -17.95
N SER A 1206 22.44 -9.69 -19.21
CA SER A 1206 21.85 -8.95 -20.33
C SER A 1206 20.40 -9.36 -20.55
N GLY A 1207 20.12 -10.67 -20.66
CA GLY A 1207 18.78 -11.19 -20.93
C GLY A 1207 17.76 -10.85 -19.85
N ARG A 1208 18.15 -10.88 -18.56
CA ARG A 1208 17.28 -10.42 -17.47
C ARG A 1208 16.92 -8.95 -17.63
N TRP A 1209 17.90 -8.11 -17.95
CA TRP A 1209 17.68 -6.67 -18.12
C TRP A 1209 16.81 -6.38 -19.35
N VAL A 1210 17.13 -7.00 -20.49
CA VAL A 1210 16.38 -6.85 -21.75
C VAL A 1210 14.94 -7.32 -21.61
N ARG A 1211 14.69 -8.47 -20.97
CA ARG A 1211 13.32 -8.94 -20.69
C ARG A 1211 12.51 -7.88 -19.96
N ASN A 1212 13.11 -7.24 -18.97
CA ASN A 1212 12.44 -6.19 -18.20
C ASN A 1212 12.24 -4.91 -19.03
N ALA A 1213 13.20 -4.54 -19.87
CA ALA A 1213 13.07 -3.40 -20.78
C ALA A 1213 11.95 -3.60 -21.81
N ILE A 1214 11.83 -4.80 -22.41
CA ILE A 1214 10.76 -5.15 -23.36
C ILE A 1214 9.40 -5.11 -22.65
N ARG A 1215 9.29 -5.72 -21.46
CA ARG A 1215 8.06 -5.67 -20.65
C ARG A 1215 7.64 -4.26 -20.28
N ALA A 1216 8.59 -3.38 -19.97
CA ALA A 1216 8.30 -2.00 -19.63
C ALA A 1216 7.77 -1.20 -20.83
N ALA A 1217 8.29 -1.48 -22.03
CA ALA A 1217 7.81 -0.85 -23.26
C ALA A 1217 6.47 -1.46 -23.77
N ASN A 1218 6.21 -2.72 -23.45
CA ASN A 1218 4.98 -3.46 -23.79
C ASN A 1218 4.24 -3.95 -22.52
N PRO A 1219 3.61 -3.07 -21.72
CA PRO A 1219 2.96 -3.45 -20.45
C PRO A 1219 1.86 -4.51 -20.61
#